data_AF-A0A232LYP7-F1
#
_entry.id   AF-A0A232LYP7-F1
#
_cell.length_a   1.000
_cell.length_b   1.000
_cell.length_c   1.000
_cell.angle_alpha   90.00
_cell.angle_beta   90.00
_cell.angle_gamma   90.00
#
_symmetry.space_group_name_H-M   'P 1'
#
loop_
_entity.id
_entity.type
_entity.pdbx_description
1 polymer ?
#
loop_
_entity_poly.entity_id
_entity_poly.type
_entity_poly.pdbx_seq_one_letter_code
_entity_poly.pdbx_strand_id
1 'polypeptide(L)'
;MKNLVIDSTAVDKDKTLALLDWSVSQATQLTNIVFSMPNFSTGHTGIVMPEGGSGTMMGDLTFNGGAIGLRMSNQQYEGKSLTFNACTTGIKVDHCFDCVFTNCNFMNVATGLDMTGDHVGSIVLLDSTASNSGVVVSTISESTGDHTLVIENFSKGSGITSVVSASGSTILNSDVTDSWVYGNAYTTGGPPSGSHQTGTTYTVPRPAALLRDGKYLTVPPPTYAEFDVSQVINVKSVSGLPVFGDGKTDDTRNLNAVISKYASSKILFFPQGTYIVTDTIFFPTGSRVVGEVWSTISALGSTFFNPQRPVPMVRVGNPGDVGVAQFSDMLFTVADVLQGCTLLEVNMAGTNQADVGFWNTHFRVGGAMGSKVQTNCGGDPASCKAAFALMHLTTTSSAYIENMWGWTADHDLDHGNDQTISVGRGFLVEATSATWLHGTASEHNTLYQYNFNNAANVFVGMQQSETAYWQGNGSPSLAPAPWLTLSSYGDPTFTNCATNDAQCRMGWFASISGCSNMFLYGAGFWTFFNNRNSNNDGGECQKQGVCQTNAINVRNTSSLYWFGINVKDNVNLINNNNVILVTENNNPGGSGGFGNHGAVVGAFLRDSLLGVSFPGQYEQAVYWGQNEAEKSLGNYCQSSQGIDIIVLAFLSTYGGGKAPSGTFGDCKIDSNGNGDCSSLAADIRTCQSAGKKVFISIGGGGATGFVTSQADAEGVAWTLWNSYANPSVTSDAAPRPFGDVFVNGWDLDIESPNGNSNYKYLVNKLRGFFPSDSSNTYYISGAPQCPLPELNMGDAIDNAKFDYLFIQFYNNDCSAYQFIRPDGGQGDSFNFDEWETSVSAHASAGAKLLVGLPASTSASDDAKFFLSPSELTSLVDSLTSHPGFAGVMLWDAGNSDLDPNDGCGYDQEVRSVLDTGHAC
;
A
#
# COMPACT_ATOMS: atom_id res chain seq x y z
N MET A 1 2.92 31.37 14.18
CA MET A 1 2.70 32.09 15.45
C MET A 1 2.57 31.09 16.59
N LYS A 2 3.14 31.39 17.77
CA LYS A 2 3.11 30.47 18.92
C LYS A 2 2.85 31.25 20.23
N ASN A 3 2.16 30.66 21.20
CA ASN A 3 2.07 31.12 22.60
C ASN A 3 1.41 32.50 22.80
N LEU A 4 0.20 32.71 22.26
CA LEU A 4 -0.50 34.01 22.31
C LEU A 4 -1.95 33.90 22.80
N VAL A 5 -2.46 35.00 23.37
CA VAL A 5 -3.89 35.21 23.55
C VAL A 5 -4.30 36.38 22.64
N ILE A 6 -5.22 36.13 21.71
CA ILE A 6 -5.79 37.15 20.83
C ILE A 6 -7.19 37.46 21.34
N ASP A 7 -7.35 38.63 21.93
CA ASP A 7 -8.56 39.01 22.67
C ASP A 7 -9.33 40.14 21.98
N SER A 8 -10.59 39.86 21.66
CA SER A 8 -11.55 40.81 21.07
C SER A 8 -12.76 41.08 21.97
N THR A 9 -12.76 40.60 23.22
CA THR A 9 -13.91 40.68 24.14
C THR A 9 -14.35 42.11 24.47
N ALA A 10 -13.45 43.10 24.30
CA ALA A 10 -13.75 44.51 24.48
C ALA A 10 -14.41 45.18 23.25
N VAL A 11 -14.49 44.48 22.12
CA VAL A 11 -15.14 44.96 20.90
C VAL A 11 -16.61 44.52 20.90
N ASP A 12 -17.50 45.38 20.40
CA ASP A 12 -18.94 45.09 20.31
C ASP A 12 -19.20 43.76 19.60
N LYS A 13 -19.97 42.87 20.27
CA LYS A 13 -20.20 41.49 19.85
C LYS A 13 -20.84 41.33 18.46
N ASP A 14 -21.55 42.36 17.98
CA ASP A 14 -22.26 42.33 16.70
C ASP A 14 -21.43 42.97 15.57
N LYS A 15 -20.26 43.56 15.89
CA LYS A 15 -19.33 44.08 14.90
C LYS A 15 -18.64 42.92 14.15
N THR A 16 -18.62 42.99 12.82
CA THR A 16 -17.84 42.05 12.01
C THR A 16 -16.34 42.25 12.24
N LEU A 17 -15.67 41.22 12.74
CA LEU A 17 -14.24 41.24 13.05
C LEU A 17 -13.64 39.84 12.90
N ALA A 18 -12.57 39.70 12.11
CA ALA A 18 -11.71 38.53 12.16
C ALA A 18 -10.49 38.83 13.05
N LEU A 19 -10.13 37.90 13.93
CA LEU A 19 -8.98 38.07 14.84
C LEU A 19 -7.66 37.74 14.14
N LEU A 20 -7.67 36.76 13.24
CA LEU A 20 -6.51 36.36 12.45
C LEU A 20 -6.93 35.99 11.02
N ASP A 21 -6.27 36.62 10.05
CA ASP A 21 -6.19 36.10 8.69
C ASP A 21 -5.01 35.13 8.62
N TRP A 22 -5.30 33.88 8.26
CA TRP A 22 -4.33 32.80 8.13
C TRP A 22 -4.37 32.17 6.73
N SER A 23 -4.46 33.01 5.69
CA SER A 23 -4.25 32.59 4.31
C SER A 23 -2.76 32.30 4.03
N VAL A 24 -2.36 31.05 4.27
CA VAL A 24 -0.99 30.57 4.18
C VAL A 24 -0.88 29.19 3.51
N SER A 25 0.36 28.79 3.21
CA SER A 25 0.70 27.46 2.66
C SER A 25 1.57 26.64 3.62
N GLN A 26 2.32 25.65 3.12
CA GLN A 26 3.16 24.72 3.89
C GLN A 26 4.25 25.43 4.72
N ALA A 27 4.84 24.70 5.67
CA ALA A 27 5.86 25.18 6.60
C ALA A 27 5.46 26.45 7.39
N THR A 28 4.18 26.55 7.72
CA THR A 28 3.65 27.53 8.65
C THR A 28 3.09 26.81 9.87
N GLN A 29 3.11 27.46 11.04
CA GLN A 29 2.65 26.83 12.28
C GLN A 29 1.82 27.81 13.10
N LEU A 30 0.63 27.37 13.52
CA LEU A 30 -0.08 27.90 14.68
C LEU A 30 -0.04 26.85 15.79
N THR A 31 0.44 27.23 16.97
CA THR A 31 0.43 26.35 18.14
C THR A 31 0.30 27.14 19.44
N ASN A 32 -0.45 26.60 20.40
CA ASN A 32 -0.67 27.18 21.71
C ASN A 32 -1.20 28.63 21.64
N ILE A 33 -2.34 28.81 20.98
CA ILE A 33 -3.00 30.13 20.86
C ILE A 33 -4.43 30.05 21.38
N VAL A 34 -4.81 31.07 22.17
CA VAL A 34 -6.18 31.26 22.65
C VAL A 34 -6.82 32.44 21.92
N PHE A 35 -7.96 32.22 21.28
CA PHE A 35 -8.81 33.25 20.70
C PHE A 35 -9.97 33.53 21.67
N SER A 36 -9.99 34.72 22.26
CA SER A 36 -11.03 35.16 23.18
C SER A 36 -11.97 36.14 22.48
N MET A 37 -13.20 35.72 22.26
CA MET A 37 -14.25 36.49 21.59
C MET A 37 -15.47 36.65 22.50
N PRO A 38 -16.31 37.69 22.31
CA PRO A 38 -17.54 37.83 23.08
C PRO A 38 -18.48 36.62 22.94
N ASN A 39 -19.12 36.23 24.04
CA ASN A 39 -20.21 35.25 24.01
C ASN A 39 -21.41 35.78 23.21
N PHE A 40 -22.14 34.89 22.54
CA PHE A 40 -23.30 35.24 21.70
C PHE A 40 -22.98 36.30 20.62
N SER A 41 -21.72 36.36 20.19
CA SER A 41 -21.30 37.22 19.09
C SER A 41 -21.91 36.73 17.78
N THR A 42 -22.38 37.67 16.96
CA THR A 42 -22.84 37.41 15.59
C THR A 42 -21.84 37.87 14.53
N GLY A 43 -20.74 38.53 14.94
CA GLY A 43 -19.80 39.18 14.03
C GLY A 43 -18.33 38.73 14.15
N HIS A 44 -17.92 38.12 15.26
CA HIS A 44 -16.51 37.79 15.48
C HIS A 44 -16.15 36.41 14.97
N THR A 45 -15.02 36.31 14.27
CA THR A 45 -14.42 35.06 13.81
C THR A 45 -12.99 34.95 14.31
N GLY A 46 -12.60 33.79 14.86
CA GLY A 46 -11.25 33.57 15.36
C GLY A 46 -10.23 33.59 14.23
N ILE A 47 -10.32 32.62 13.32
CA ILE A 47 -9.45 32.50 12.13
C ILE A 47 -10.29 32.55 10.86
N VAL A 48 -9.82 33.30 9.86
CA VAL A 48 -10.34 33.31 8.48
C VAL A 48 -9.21 33.03 7.48
N MET A 49 -9.56 32.53 6.29
CA MET A 49 -8.63 32.31 5.17
C MET A 49 -9.23 32.89 3.87
N PRO A 50 -9.45 34.22 3.77
CA PRO A 50 -10.19 34.81 2.66
C PRO A 50 -9.52 34.57 1.31
N GLU A 51 -8.19 34.45 1.28
CA GLU A 51 -7.42 34.26 0.04
C GLU A 51 -7.08 32.79 -0.24
N GLY A 52 -7.69 31.86 0.49
CA GLY A 52 -7.38 30.44 0.40
C GLY A 52 -6.02 30.09 1.01
N GLY A 53 -5.43 28.98 0.56
CA GLY A 53 -4.09 28.53 0.93
C GLY A 53 -3.82 27.07 0.57
N SER A 54 -2.62 26.58 0.88
CA SER A 54 -2.20 25.18 0.71
C SER A 54 -1.37 24.73 1.91
N GLY A 55 -1.99 24.75 3.09
CA GLY A 55 -1.30 24.48 4.35
C GLY A 55 -1.13 22.98 4.62
N THR A 56 -0.42 22.69 5.69
CA THR A 56 -0.24 21.32 6.19
C THR A 56 -0.86 21.15 7.56
N MET A 57 -0.68 22.12 8.46
CA MET A 57 -1.03 21.92 9.86
C MET A 57 -1.28 23.18 10.69
N MET A 58 -2.16 23.04 11.68
CA MET A 58 -2.30 23.89 12.85
C MET A 58 -2.64 23.00 14.04
N GLY A 59 -2.28 23.40 15.24
CA GLY A 59 -2.72 22.64 16.40
C GLY A 59 -2.67 23.38 17.72
N ASP A 60 -3.17 22.73 18.75
CA ASP A 60 -3.11 23.21 20.14
C ASP A 60 -3.76 24.61 20.29
N LEU A 61 -4.94 24.79 19.67
CA LEU A 61 -5.67 26.07 19.64
C LEU A 61 -6.93 25.99 20.49
N THR A 62 -7.27 27.10 21.16
CA THR A 62 -8.51 27.24 21.92
C THR A 62 -9.30 28.45 21.44
N PHE A 63 -10.58 28.27 21.18
CA PHE A 63 -11.50 29.31 20.76
C PHE A 63 -12.61 29.46 21.81
N ASN A 64 -12.78 30.65 22.36
CA ASN A 64 -13.81 30.99 23.34
C ASN A 64 -14.74 32.06 22.78
N GLY A 65 -16.05 31.81 22.80
CA GLY A 65 -17.06 32.71 22.25
C GLY A 65 -16.99 32.85 20.72
N GLY A 66 -17.59 33.90 20.17
CA GLY A 66 -17.54 34.20 18.73
C GLY A 66 -18.68 33.57 17.91
N ALA A 67 -18.88 34.12 16.72
CA ALA A 67 -19.78 33.55 15.72
C ALA A 67 -19.17 32.30 15.10
N ILE A 68 -17.89 32.36 14.72
CA ILE A 68 -17.15 31.24 14.14
C ILE A 68 -15.78 31.11 14.82
N GLY A 69 -15.40 29.92 15.27
CA GLY A 69 -14.04 29.67 15.77
C GLY A 69 -13.03 29.73 14.63
N LEU A 70 -13.14 28.77 13.71
CA LEU A 70 -12.28 28.61 12.54
C LEU A 70 -13.13 28.61 11.27
N ARG A 71 -12.95 29.61 10.40
CA ARG A 71 -13.55 29.65 9.07
C ARG A 71 -12.49 29.32 8.03
N MET A 72 -12.56 28.11 7.49
CA MET A 72 -11.53 27.48 6.69
C MET A 72 -11.83 27.57 5.19
N SER A 73 -10.82 27.97 4.44
CA SER A 73 -10.76 27.89 2.98
C SER A 73 -9.31 27.57 2.62
N ASN A 74 -9.01 26.32 2.30
CA ASN A 74 -7.65 25.86 2.01
C ASN A 74 -7.71 24.64 1.08
N GLN A 75 -6.61 24.25 0.43
CA GLN A 75 -6.59 23.01 -0.35
C GLN A 75 -6.63 21.79 0.55
N GLN A 76 -5.74 21.75 1.55
CA GLN A 76 -5.66 20.68 2.53
C GLN A 76 -5.15 21.20 3.88
N TYR A 77 -5.48 20.51 4.98
CA TYR A 77 -5.03 20.93 6.30
C TYR A 77 -5.26 19.86 7.39
N GLU A 78 -4.32 19.68 8.31
CA GLU A 78 -4.57 19.01 9.59
C GLU A 78 -4.81 20.03 10.72
N GLY A 79 -5.94 19.90 11.43
CA GLY A 79 -6.21 20.57 12.70
C GLY A 79 -6.08 19.61 13.88
N LYS A 80 -4.99 19.73 14.66
CA LYS A 80 -4.69 18.83 15.80
C LYS A 80 -4.99 19.50 17.15
N SER A 81 -5.70 18.82 18.06
CA SER A 81 -5.94 19.31 19.44
C SER A 81 -6.63 20.68 19.49
N LEU A 82 -7.76 20.83 18.79
CA LEU A 82 -8.53 22.08 18.74
C LEU A 82 -9.70 22.07 19.73
N THR A 83 -9.84 23.12 20.54
CA THR A 83 -10.94 23.27 21.50
C THR A 83 -11.83 24.45 21.14
N PHE A 84 -13.13 24.22 21.04
CA PHE A 84 -14.14 25.24 20.76
C PHE A 84 -15.14 25.31 21.92
N ASN A 85 -15.26 26.48 22.54
CA ASN A 85 -16.15 26.72 23.67
C ASN A 85 -17.06 27.92 23.40
N ALA A 86 -18.37 27.69 23.40
CA ALA A 86 -19.39 28.72 23.23
C ALA A 86 -19.30 29.53 21.92
N CYS A 87 -18.69 28.96 20.88
CA CYS A 87 -18.80 29.45 19.51
C CYS A 87 -20.22 29.14 18.98
N THR A 88 -20.77 29.96 18.08
CA THR A 88 -21.98 29.54 17.35
C THR A 88 -21.66 28.35 16.44
N THR A 89 -20.64 28.50 15.59
CA THR A 89 -20.05 27.41 14.82
C THR A 89 -18.58 27.23 15.25
N GLY A 90 -18.16 26.02 15.60
CA GLY A 90 -16.77 25.74 15.93
C GLY A 90 -15.87 25.90 14.70
N ILE A 91 -16.07 25.03 13.72
CA ILE A 91 -15.36 25.00 12.44
C ILE A 91 -16.39 25.18 11.32
N LYS A 92 -16.16 26.15 10.44
CA LYS A 92 -16.91 26.30 9.19
C LYS A 92 -15.95 26.08 8.03
N VAL A 93 -16.17 25.05 7.24
CA VAL A 93 -15.39 24.76 6.03
C VAL A 93 -16.13 25.37 4.85
N ASP A 94 -15.62 26.48 4.35
CA ASP A 94 -16.09 27.09 3.10
C ASP A 94 -15.52 26.36 1.89
N HIS A 95 -14.30 25.82 1.98
CA HIS A 95 -13.60 25.04 0.95
C HIS A 95 -12.47 24.20 1.59
N CYS A 96 -12.43 22.89 1.32
CA CYS A 96 -11.27 22.03 1.62
C CYS A 96 -11.33 20.72 0.84
N PHE A 97 -10.27 20.37 0.10
CA PHE A 97 -10.21 19.08 -0.58
C PHE A 97 -9.87 17.95 0.38
N ASP A 98 -8.87 18.14 1.24
CA ASP A 98 -8.45 17.13 2.22
C ASP A 98 -8.21 17.74 3.60
N CYS A 99 -9.12 17.50 4.54
CA CYS A 99 -9.00 18.05 5.89
C CYS A 99 -9.12 16.96 6.97
N VAL A 100 -8.17 16.96 7.91
CA VAL A 100 -8.16 16.02 9.03
C VAL A 100 -8.20 16.80 10.34
N PHE A 101 -9.16 16.47 11.21
CA PHE A 101 -9.32 17.06 12.53
C PHE A 101 -9.12 16.00 13.60
N THR A 102 -7.97 16.07 14.27
CA THR A 102 -7.56 15.08 15.27
C THR A 102 -7.70 15.67 16.67
N ASN A 103 -8.31 14.93 17.60
CA ASN A 103 -8.43 15.31 19.01
C ASN A 103 -9.15 16.66 19.23
N CYS A 104 -10.27 16.89 18.55
CA CYS A 104 -11.08 18.09 18.72
C CYS A 104 -12.07 17.97 19.90
N ASN A 105 -12.37 19.10 20.55
CA ASN A 105 -13.36 19.18 21.62
C ASN A 105 -14.35 20.34 21.37
N PHE A 106 -15.63 19.99 21.24
CA PHE A 106 -16.72 20.94 20.99
C PHE A 106 -17.62 21.07 22.23
N MET A 107 -17.67 22.25 22.84
CA MET A 107 -18.43 22.51 24.06
C MET A 107 -19.35 23.71 23.89
N ASN A 108 -20.63 23.53 24.19
CA ASN A 108 -21.63 24.60 24.16
C ASN A 108 -21.76 25.28 22.78
N VAL A 109 -21.53 24.55 21.68
CA VAL A 109 -21.62 25.10 20.32
C VAL A 109 -22.95 24.77 19.65
N ALA A 110 -23.47 25.64 18.78
CA ALA A 110 -24.68 25.31 18.01
C ALA A 110 -24.37 24.27 16.92
N THR A 111 -23.25 24.47 16.21
CA THR A 111 -22.70 23.51 15.25
C THR A 111 -21.21 23.29 15.54
N GLY A 112 -20.76 22.04 15.64
CA GLY A 112 -19.34 21.70 15.83
C GLY A 112 -18.52 21.99 14.59
N LEU A 113 -18.73 21.19 13.54
CA LEU A 113 -18.10 21.25 12.24
C LEU A 113 -19.20 21.37 11.17
N ASP A 114 -19.21 22.50 10.48
CA ASP A 114 -20.07 22.76 9.32
C ASP A 114 -19.25 22.56 8.05
N MET A 115 -19.51 21.47 7.34
CA MET A 115 -18.89 21.14 6.06
C MET A 115 -19.87 21.29 4.90
N THR A 116 -20.93 22.08 5.06
CA THR A 116 -21.91 22.34 3.98
C THR A 116 -21.42 23.34 2.94
N GLY A 117 -20.18 23.82 3.06
CA GLY A 117 -19.55 24.72 2.09
C GLY A 117 -19.43 24.10 0.70
N ASP A 118 -19.18 24.98 -0.27
CA ASP A 118 -18.97 24.58 -1.65
C ASP A 118 -17.57 23.96 -1.78
N HIS A 119 -17.41 22.90 -2.58
CA HIS A 119 -16.09 22.31 -2.87
C HIS A 119 -15.38 21.71 -1.64
N VAL A 120 -16.07 20.81 -0.94
CA VAL A 120 -15.48 20.00 0.12
C VAL A 120 -15.23 18.59 -0.43
N GLY A 121 -13.98 18.13 -0.42
CA GLY A 121 -13.61 16.78 -0.84
C GLY A 121 -13.88 15.77 0.29
N SER A 122 -12.89 15.56 1.16
CA SER A 122 -13.05 14.72 2.35
C SER A 122 -12.69 15.43 3.64
N ILE A 123 -13.44 15.12 4.70
CA ILE A 123 -13.14 15.50 6.07
C ILE A 123 -13.04 14.25 6.94
N VAL A 124 -11.99 14.15 7.73
CA VAL A 124 -11.82 13.13 8.76
C VAL A 124 -11.88 13.77 10.15
N LEU A 125 -12.68 13.23 11.06
CA LEU A 125 -12.76 13.64 12.46
C LEU A 125 -12.35 12.48 13.37
N LEU A 126 -11.17 12.59 13.99
CA LEU A 126 -10.56 11.54 14.81
C LEU A 126 -10.53 11.92 16.28
N ASP A 127 -10.71 10.94 17.17
CA ASP A 127 -10.41 11.04 18.61
C ASP A 127 -11.06 12.23 19.32
N SER A 128 -12.25 12.61 18.85
CA SER A 128 -12.89 13.89 19.17
C SER A 128 -14.07 13.72 20.12
N THR A 129 -14.48 14.81 20.76
CA THR A 129 -15.58 14.80 21.74
C THR A 129 -16.48 16.01 21.56
N ALA A 130 -17.76 15.87 21.92
CA ALA A 130 -18.65 17.01 22.01
C ALA A 130 -19.58 16.92 23.22
N SER A 131 -19.91 18.07 23.82
CA SER A 131 -20.91 18.16 24.89
C SER A 131 -21.73 19.45 24.83
N ASN A 132 -22.98 19.37 25.29
CA ASN A 132 -23.95 20.46 25.37
C ASN A 132 -24.07 21.26 24.07
N SER A 133 -24.04 20.58 22.94
CA SER A 133 -23.93 21.19 21.60
C SER A 133 -25.08 20.77 20.71
N GLY A 134 -25.41 21.55 19.69
CA GLY A 134 -26.49 21.20 18.76
C GLY A 134 -26.12 20.04 17.84
N VAL A 135 -25.71 20.36 16.62
CA VAL A 135 -25.24 19.39 15.63
C VAL A 135 -23.72 19.29 15.71
N VAL A 136 -23.14 18.10 15.86
CA VAL A 136 -21.67 17.97 15.88
C VAL A 136 -21.10 18.16 14.48
N VAL A 137 -21.56 17.40 13.48
CA VAL A 137 -21.18 17.58 12.08
C VAL A 137 -22.40 17.84 11.20
N SER A 138 -22.38 18.94 10.46
CA SER A 138 -23.40 19.28 9.45
C SER A 138 -22.80 19.11 8.06
N THR A 139 -23.41 18.27 7.24
CA THR A 139 -23.00 17.99 5.86
C THR A 139 -24.20 18.02 4.90
N ILE A 140 -23.96 17.86 3.61
CA ILE A 140 -25.00 17.70 2.58
C ILE A 140 -25.15 16.23 2.19
N SER A 141 -26.25 15.90 1.52
CA SER A 141 -26.44 14.59 0.91
C SER A 141 -25.83 14.59 -0.47
N GLU A 142 -24.77 13.80 -0.65
CA GLU A 142 -24.02 13.69 -1.89
C GLU A 142 -23.95 12.20 -2.28
N SER A 143 -23.82 11.92 -3.58
CA SER A 143 -23.73 10.55 -4.11
C SER A 143 -22.41 10.30 -4.86
N THR A 144 -21.66 11.36 -5.11
CA THR A 144 -20.28 11.32 -5.58
C THR A 144 -19.30 11.13 -4.40
N GLY A 145 -18.00 11.29 -4.65
CA GLY A 145 -16.99 11.30 -3.59
C GLY A 145 -16.92 12.61 -2.81
N ASP A 146 -17.55 13.69 -3.29
CA ASP A 146 -17.60 14.97 -2.59
C ASP A 146 -18.30 14.85 -1.22
N HIS A 147 -17.92 15.75 -0.30
CA HIS A 147 -18.42 15.80 1.07
C HIS A 147 -18.25 14.48 1.84
N THR A 148 -17.24 13.69 1.46
CA THR A 148 -16.84 12.48 2.19
C THR A 148 -16.56 12.83 3.65
N LEU A 149 -17.14 12.07 4.57
CA LEU A 149 -16.95 12.23 6.00
C LEU A 149 -16.55 10.90 6.63
N VAL A 150 -15.43 10.91 7.35
CA VAL A 150 -14.98 9.78 8.17
C VAL A 150 -14.92 10.23 9.63
N ILE A 151 -15.51 9.45 10.53
CA ILE A 151 -15.47 9.70 11.98
C ILE A 151 -14.93 8.45 12.64
N GLU A 152 -13.93 8.58 13.52
CA GLU A 152 -13.40 7.46 14.29
C GLU A 152 -13.12 7.87 15.74
N ASN A 153 -13.48 7.00 16.68
CA ASN A 153 -13.30 7.21 18.12
C ASN A 153 -13.88 8.55 18.61
N PHE A 154 -15.14 8.83 18.24
CA PHE A 154 -15.87 10.01 18.69
C PHE A 154 -16.73 9.69 19.91
N SER A 155 -16.55 10.47 20.99
CA SER A 155 -17.37 10.38 22.20
C SER A 155 -18.43 11.48 22.27
N LYS A 156 -19.69 11.03 22.31
CA LYS A 156 -20.90 11.83 22.44
C LYS A 156 -21.20 12.10 23.91
N GLY A 157 -20.91 13.32 24.37
CA GLY A 157 -21.31 13.80 25.69
C GLY A 157 -22.81 14.12 25.80
N SER A 158 -23.23 14.61 26.97
CA SER A 158 -24.62 15.00 27.22
C SER A 158 -25.06 16.18 26.36
N GLY A 159 -26.36 16.29 26.08
CA GLY A 159 -26.94 17.49 25.46
C GLY A 159 -26.58 17.68 23.98
N ILE A 160 -26.28 16.59 23.26
CA ILE A 160 -26.08 16.58 21.81
C ILE A 160 -27.39 16.30 21.08
N THR A 161 -27.80 17.18 20.17
CA THR A 161 -29.01 17.00 19.33
C THR A 161 -28.78 15.93 18.26
N SER A 162 -27.66 16.03 17.54
CA SER A 162 -27.28 15.11 16.45
C SER A 162 -25.76 15.04 16.33
N VAL A 163 -25.21 13.85 16.06
CA VAL A 163 -23.76 13.70 15.80
C VAL A 163 -23.48 14.01 14.33
N VAL A 164 -24.26 13.48 13.40
CA VAL A 164 -24.18 13.86 11.98
C VAL A 164 -25.57 14.17 11.45
N SER A 165 -25.71 15.36 10.86
CA SER A 165 -26.89 15.79 10.12
C SER A 165 -26.52 16.04 8.66
N ALA A 166 -27.12 15.28 7.73
CA ALA A 166 -26.99 15.46 6.29
C ALA A 166 -28.26 16.10 5.73
N SER A 167 -28.14 17.28 5.09
CA SER A 167 -29.27 18.03 4.51
C SER A 167 -30.44 18.25 5.51
N GLY A 168 -30.10 18.52 6.77
CA GLY A 168 -31.08 18.71 7.86
C GLY A 168 -31.67 17.43 8.46
N SER A 169 -31.28 16.25 7.95
CA SER A 169 -31.71 14.95 8.49
C SER A 169 -30.61 14.33 9.35
N THR A 170 -30.95 13.88 10.55
CA THR A 170 -30.01 13.15 11.41
C THR A 170 -29.75 11.75 10.85
N ILE A 171 -28.47 11.45 10.56
CA ILE A 171 -28.02 10.14 10.05
C ILE A 171 -27.15 9.39 11.04
N LEU A 172 -26.59 10.08 12.05
CA LEU A 172 -25.86 9.47 13.15
C LEU A 172 -26.13 10.25 14.44
N ASN A 173 -26.42 9.53 15.54
CA ASN A 173 -26.65 10.15 16.85
C ASN A 173 -26.21 9.28 18.02
N SER A 174 -25.10 8.55 17.86
CA SER A 174 -24.47 7.72 18.88
C SER A 174 -22.98 8.04 19.00
N ASP A 175 -22.31 7.46 20.00
CA ASP A 175 -20.84 7.34 19.97
C ASP A 175 -20.39 6.61 18.69
N VAL A 176 -19.12 6.82 18.34
CA VAL A 176 -18.46 6.15 17.22
C VAL A 176 -17.18 5.52 17.75
N THR A 177 -17.18 4.20 17.96
CA THR A 177 -16.02 3.48 18.55
C THR A 177 -14.99 3.07 17.50
N ASP A 178 -15.46 2.72 16.30
CA ASP A 178 -14.66 2.32 15.14
C ASP A 178 -14.77 3.38 14.02
N SER A 179 -14.40 3.07 12.78
CA SER A 179 -14.42 4.06 11.68
C SER A 179 -15.77 4.07 10.98
N TRP A 180 -16.55 5.14 11.17
CA TRP A 180 -17.80 5.39 10.46
C TRP A 180 -17.54 6.21 9.19
N VAL A 181 -18.05 5.74 8.05
CA VAL A 181 -17.76 6.29 6.72
C VAL A 181 -19.05 6.69 6.00
N TYR A 182 -19.07 7.93 5.53
CA TYR A 182 -20.04 8.50 4.60
C TYR A 182 -19.27 8.93 3.34
N GLY A 183 -19.39 8.18 2.25
CA GLY A 183 -18.55 8.32 1.05
C GLY A 183 -18.18 6.97 0.42
N ASN A 184 -17.39 7.00 -0.66
CA ASN A 184 -17.04 5.78 -1.41
C ASN A 184 -16.06 4.90 -0.64
N ALA A 185 -16.37 3.60 -0.52
CA ALA A 185 -15.55 2.62 0.17
C ALA A 185 -15.19 1.42 -0.71
N TYR A 186 -13.96 0.95 -0.55
CA TYR A 186 -13.40 -0.25 -1.16
C TYR A 186 -12.92 -1.18 -0.04
N THR A 187 -13.43 -2.41 -0.04
CA THR A 187 -13.10 -3.43 0.96
C THR A 187 -12.63 -4.72 0.29
N THR A 188 -11.93 -5.58 1.04
CA THR A 188 -11.68 -6.96 0.62
C THR A 188 -13.01 -7.67 0.31
N GLY A 189 -13.10 -8.32 -0.86
CA GLY A 189 -14.32 -8.99 -1.34
C GLY A 189 -15.47 -8.06 -1.77
N GLY A 190 -15.29 -6.73 -1.67
CA GLY A 190 -16.28 -5.75 -2.13
C GLY A 190 -16.35 -5.60 -3.66
N PRO A 191 -17.32 -4.83 -4.18
CA PRO A 191 -17.41 -4.58 -5.62
C PRO A 191 -16.14 -3.89 -6.15
N PRO A 192 -15.59 -4.30 -7.31
CA PRO A 192 -14.39 -3.67 -7.89
C PRO A 192 -14.55 -2.18 -8.21
N SER A 193 -15.78 -1.70 -8.39
CA SER A 193 -16.09 -0.28 -8.58
C SER A 193 -16.12 0.52 -7.28
N GLY A 194 -16.02 -0.13 -6.12
CA GLY A 194 -16.33 0.48 -4.83
C GLY A 194 -17.84 0.63 -4.62
N SER A 195 -18.22 1.11 -3.44
CA SER A 195 -19.62 1.35 -3.08
C SER A 195 -19.75 2.60 -2.20
N HIS A 196 -20.73 3.44 -2.52
CA HIS A 196 -21.01 4.64 -1.75
C HIS A 196 -21.71 4.29 -0.44
N GLN A 197 -21.09 4.65 0.68
CA GLN A 197 -21.62 4.42 2.02
C GLN A 197 -22.39 5.64 2.51
N THR A 198 -23.54 5.41 3.12
CA THR A 198 -24.39 6.46 3.72
C THR A 198 -24.29 6.48 5.25
N GLY A 199 -23.17 5.99 5.78
CA GLY A 199 -22.90 5.91 7.21
C GLY A 199 -22.63 4.49 7.69
N THR A 200 -21.67 3.80 7.06
CA THR A 200 -21.29 2.42 7.39
C THR A 200 -20.09 2.43 8.34
N THR A 201 -20.15 1.61 9.38
CA THR A 201 -19.02 1.43 10.31
C THR A 201 -18.17 0.24 9.92
N TYR A 202 -16.86 0.44 9.87
CA TYR A 202 -15.85 -0.58 9.65
C TYR A 202 -14.99 -0.71 10.90
N THR A 203 -14.76 -1.94 11.35
CA THR A 203 -13.86 -2.23 12.47
C THR A 203 -12.42 -1.97 12.05
N VAL A 204 -11.70 -1.21 12.86
CA VAL A 204 -10.29 -0.87 12.62
C VAL A 204 -9.48 -1.23 13.87
N PRO A 205 -8.60 -2.24 13.80
CA PRO A 205 -7.82 -2.71 14.94
C PRO A 205 -6.65 -1.76 15.22
N ARG A 206 -6.93 -0.66 15.93
CA ARG A 206 -5.95 0.36 16.29
C ARG A 206 -4.87 -0.22 17.24
N PRO A 207 -3.59 -0.33 16.83
CA PRO A 207 -2.55 -0.96 17.63
C PRO A 207 -2.22 -0.09 18.85
N ALA A 208 -2.15 -0.70 20.03
CA ALA A 208 -1.82 0.03 21.27
C ALA A 208 -0.50 0.81 21.18
N ALA A 209 0.46 0.35 20.36
CA ALA A 209 1.72 1.05 20.13
C ALA A 209 1.55 2.45 19.51
N LEU A 210 0.50 2.66 18.71
CA LEU A 210 0.16 3.95 18.09
C LEU A 210 -0.69 4.86 18.98
N LEU A 211 -1.17 4.35 20.12
CA LEU A 211 -2.16 5.02 20.95
C LEU A 211 -1.59 5.52 22.29
N ARG A 212 -2.23 6.56 22.83
CA ARG A 212 -2.12 7.00 24.23
C ARG A 212 -3.52 7.30 24.73
N ASP A 213 -3.92 6.68 25.83
CA ASP A 213 -5.27 6.81 26.41
C ASP A 213 -6.40 6.51 25.40
N GLY A 214 -6.17 5.53 24.52
CA GLY A 214 -7.14 5.11 23.50
C GLY A 214 -7.27 6.05 22.29
N LYS A 215 -6.40 7.06 22.17
CA LYS A 215 -6.35 8.00 21.04
C LYS A 215 -5.03 7.87 20.29
N TYR A 216 -4.99 8.22 19.00
CA TYR A 216 -3.73 8.40 18.30
C TYR A 216 -2.91 9.46 19.02
N LEU A 217 -1.61 9.20 19.12
CA LEU A 217 -0.73 10.06 19.87
C LEU A 217 -0.72 11.47 19.28
N THR A 218 -1.05 12.47 20.10
CA THR A 218 -0.83 13.88 19.79
C THR A 218 0.07 14.49 20.84
N VAL A 219 1.16 15.17 20.44
CA VAL A 219 2.11 15.81 21.36
C VAL A 219 2.25 17.29 20.98
N PRO A 220 2.12 18.24 21.92
CA PRO A 220 2.38 19.64 21.61
C PRO A 220 3.86 19.85 21.29
N PRO A 221 4.23 20.80 20.41
CA PRO A 221 5.62 21.14 20.15
C PRO A 221 6.38 21.44 21.45
N PRO A 222 7.59 20.87 21.65
CA PRO A 222 8.36 21.08 22.88
C PRO A 222 8.74 22.56 23.01
N THR A 223 8.42 23.15 24.16
CA THR A 223 8.79 24.54 24.49
C THR A 223 10.08 24.62 25.30
N TYR A 224 10.50 23.49 25.89
CA TYR A 224 11.64 23.38 26.80
C TYR A 224 11.56 24.32 28.02
N ALA A 225 10.36 24.76 28.40
CA ALA A 225 10.14 25.68 29.52
C ALA A 225 10.56 25.09 30.87
N GLU A 226 10.72 23.77 30.95
CA GLU A 226 11.21 23.05 32.13
C GLU A 226 12.74 23.14 32.32
N PHE A 227 13.48 23.69 31.35
CA PHE A 227 14.94 23.86 31.42
C PHE A 227 15.34 25.30 31.79
N ASP A 228 16.37 25.43 32.63
CA ASP A 228 17.00 26.74 32.88
C ASP A 228 17.89 27.16 31.70
N VAL A 229 18.05 28.48 31.49
CA VAL A 229 18.90 29.01 30.41
C VAL A 229 20.34 28.50 30.47
N SER A 230 20.87 28.18 31.67
CA SER A 230 22.20 27.57 31.83
C SER A 230 22.28 26.15 31.26
N GLN A 231 21.15 25.49 31.00
CA GLN A 231 21.05 24.19 30.34
C GLN A 231 20.90 24.31 28.83
N VAL A 232 20.92 25.52 28.27
CA VAL A 232 20.95 25.76 26.82
C VAL A 232 22.37 26.12 26.41
N ILE A 233 22.85 25.53 25.32
CA ILE A 233 24.14 25.89 24.71
C ILE A 233 23.93 26.45 23.32
N ASN A 234 24.35 27.69 23.11
CA ASN A 234 24.45 28.28 21.79
C ASN A 234 25.65 27.66 21.07
N VAL A 235 25.40 26.96 19.96
CA VAL A 235 26.45 26.25 19.22
C VAL A 235 27.57 27.17 18.70
N LYS A 236 27.28 28.46 18.47
CA LYS A 236 28.26 29.47 18.03
C LYS A 236 29.15 30.01 19.16
N SER A 237 28.78 29.80 20.42
CA SER A 237 29.48 30.41 21.58
C SER A 237 30.39 29.44 22.34
N VAL A 238 30.65 28.24 21.84
CA VAL A 238 31.48 27.25 22.53
C VAL A 238 32.96 27.60 22.39
N SER A 239 33.58 27.98 23.51
CA SER A 239 35.01 28.34 23.54
C SER A 239 35.90 27.24 22.96
N GLY A 240 36.72 27.59 21.96
CA GLY A 240 37.65 26.69 21.29
C GLY A 240 37.05 25.85 20.15
N LEU A 241 35.75 25.96 19.91
CA LEU A 241 35.03 25.25 18.84
C LEU A 241 34.18 26.26 18.04
N PRO A 242 34.80 27.13 17.22
CA PRO A 242 34.05 28.15 16.48
C PRO A 242 33.11 27.50 15.46
N VAL A 243 31.82 27.80 15.57
CA VAL A 243 30.77 27.47 14.59
C VAL A 243 30.21 28.80 14.08
N PHE A 244 30.21 29.00 12.76
CA PHE A 244 29.94 30.31 12.17
C PHE A 244 28.48 30.44 11.71
N GLY A 245 27.95 29.44 11.01
CA GLY A 245 26.64 29.51 10.36
C GLY A 245 26.54 30.66 9.36
N ASP A 246 27.62 30.95 8.63
CA ASP A 246 27.76 32.08 7.70
C ASP A 246 27.49 31.73 6.23
N GLY A 247 27.08 30.48 5.96
CA GLY A 247 26.82 29.95 4.63
C GLY A 247 28.07 29.69 3.79
N LYS A 248 29.26 29.72 4.38
CA LYS A 248 30.54 29.58 3.66
C LYS A 248 31.54 28.68 4.38
N THR A 249 31.69 28.87 5.68
CA THR A 249 32.67 28.18 6.50
C THR A 249 32.19 26.76 6.80
N ASP A 250 33.07 25.78 6.58
CA ASP A 250 32.81 24.39 6.94
C ASP A 250 32.76 24.24 8.48
N ASP A 251 31.56 24.09 9.00
CA ASP A 251 31.27 23.97 10.43
C ASP A 251 31.32 22.52 10.92
N THR A 252 31.50 21.53 10.04
CA THR A 252 31.32 20.09 10.32
C THR A 252 32.04 19.59 11.55
N ARG A 253 33.35 19.84 11.61
CA ARG A 253 34.20 19.32 12.70
C ARG A 253 33.78 19.89 14.04
N ASN A 254 33.61 21.21 14.10
CA ASN A 254 33.33 21.90 15.35
C ASN A 254 31.89 21.64 15.80
N LEU A 255 30.94 21.58 14.87
CA LEU A 255 29.56 21.26 15.16
C LEU A 255 29.42 19.84 15.74
N ASN A 256 30.03 18.82 15.12
CA ASN A 256 30.08 17.46 15.68
C ASN A 256 30.74 17.42 17.07
N ALA A 257 31.83 18.18 17.27
CA ALA A 257 32.48 18.25 18.58
C ALA A 257 31.59 18.92 19.65
N VAL A 258 30.84 19.96 19.29
CA VAL A 258 29.86 20.62 20.17
C VAL A 258 28.73 19.66 20.51
N ILE A 259 28.14 19.00 19.51
CA ILE A 259 27.03 18.05 19.70
C ILE A 259 27.48 16.90 20.60
N SER A 260 28.59 16.24 20.28
CA SER A 260 29.14 15.13 21.08
C SER A 260 29.37 15.52 22.55
N LYS A 261 29.82 16.75 22.80
CA LYS A 261 30.08 17.25 24.14
C LYS A 261 28.82 17.52 24.96
N TYR A 262 27.74 17.96 24.33
CA TYR A 262 26.60 18.55 25.05
C TYR A 262 25.26 17.85 24.85
N ALA A 263 25.09 17.01 23.83
CA ALA A 263 23.81 16.38 23.49
C ALA A 263 23.12 15.69 24.67
N SER A 264 23.85 15.06 25.58
CA SER A 264 23.28 14.37 26.74
C SER A 264 22.94 15.27 27.94
N SER A 265 23.31 16.55 27.93
CA SER A 265 23.25 17.42 29.13
C SER A 265 22.71 18.82 28.88
N LYS A 266 22.61 19.26 27.62
CA LYS A 266 22.16 20.60 27.24
C LYS A 266 21.23 20.54 26.03
N ILE A 267 20.38 21.56 25.91
CA ILE A 267 19.67 21.87 24.67
C ILE A 267 20.63 22.59 23.73
N LEU A 268 20.78 22.06 22.52
CA LEU A 268 21.59 22.61 21.44
C LEU A 268 20.77 23.70 20.74
N PHE A 269 21.06 24.95 21.07
CA PHE A 269 20.46 26.10 20.39
C PHE A 269 21.30 26.46 19.17
N PHE A 270 20.67 26.43 18.00
CA PHE A 270 21.22 26.83 16.72
C PHE A 270 20.70 28.22 16.38
N PRO A 271 21.48 29.30 16.60
CA PRO A 271 21.09 30.63 16.13
C PRO A 271 20.84 30.64 14.63
N GLN A 272 20.16 31.68 14.14
CA GLN A 272 19.93 31.86 12.71
C GLN A 272 21.26 31.78 11.94
N GLY A 273 21.22 31.10 10.80
CA GLY A 273 22.39 30.97 9.93
C GLY A 273 22.33 29.74 9.03
N THR A 274 23.29 29.68 8.12
CA THR A 274 23.50 28.52 7.24
C THR A 274 24.81 27.86 7.62
N TYR A 275 24.73 26.68 8.21
CA TYR A 275 25.85 25.88 8.66
C TYR A 275 26.26 24.95 7.52
N ILE A 276 27.37 25.28 6.85
CA ILE A 276 27.90 24.44 5.76
C ILE A 276 28.55 23.21 6.37
N VAL A 277 28.19 22.03 5.86
CA VAL A 277 28.74 20.76 6.33
C VAL A 277 29.25 19.91 5.18
N THR A 278 30.43 19.31 5.33
CA THR A 278 31.13 18.51 4.31
C THR A 278 31.21 17.03 4.64
N ASP A 279 30.69 16.64 5.80
CA ASP A 279 30.50 15.27 6.25
C ASP A 279 29.27 15.21 7.17
N THR A 280 28.88 14.00 7.56
CA THR A 280 27.72 13.70 8.41
C THR A 280 27.78 14.49 9.73
N ILE A 281 26.68 15.15 10.09
CA ILE A 281 26.44 15.67 11.43
C ILE A 281 25.67 14.61 12.22
N PHE A 282 26.34 14.05 13.23
CA PHE A 282 25.80 12.97 14.04
C PHE A 282 25.20 13.50 15.34
N PHE A 283 23.91 13.27 15.53
CA PHE A 283 23.18 13.58 16.76
C PHE A 283 22.98 12.30 17.58
N PRO A 284 23.70 12.11 18.70
CA PRO A 284 23.57 10.93 19.55
C PRO A 284 22.31 11.00 20.43
N THR A 285 22.00 9.89 21.10
CA THR A 285 20.98 9.83 22.15
C THR A 285 21.15 10.95 23.20
N GLY A 286 20.03 11.58 23.55
CA GLY A 286 19.93 12.71 24.47
C GLY A 286 19.70 14.06 23.78
N SER A 287 20.00 14.14 22.48
CA SER A 287 19.99 15.38 21.70
C SER A 287 18.65 16.12 21.78
N ARG A 288 18.70 17.43 22.08
CA ARG A 288 17.56 18.34 21.97
C ARG A 288 18.03 19.56 21.19
N VAL A 289 17.39 19.86 20.07
CA VAL A 289 17.84 20.81 19.07
C VAL A 289 16.75 21.83 18.80
N VAL A 290 17.11 23.11 18.88
CA VAL A 290 16.20 24.24 18.66
C VAL A 290 16.85 25.24 17.74
N GLY A 291 16.21 25.53 16.61
CA GLY A 291 16.62 26.60 15.71
C GLY A 291 16.03 27.96 16.11
N GLU A 292 16.51 29.01 15.46
CA GLU A 292 16.05 30.38 15.62
C GLU A 292 15.57 30.91 14.27
N VAL A 293 14.26 30.77 14.03
CA VAL A 293 13.57 31.19 12.79
C VAL A 293 14.06 30.45 11.53
N TRP A 294 15.32 30.65 11.15
CA TRP A 294 15.93 30.13 9.93
C TRP A 294 17.33 29.53 10.19
N SER A 295 17.36 28.39 10.87
CA SER A 295 18.58 27.65 11.20
C SER A 295 18.78 26.49 10.24
N THR A 296 19.72 26.64 9.30
CA THR A 296 19.86 25.76 8.14
C THR A 296 21.13 24.93 8.20
N ILE A 297 21.04 23.60 8.12
CA ILE A 297 22.20 22.74 7.84
C ILE A 297 22.22 22.47 6.34
N SER A 298 23.36 22.75 5.69
CA SER A 298 23.49 22.72 4.23
C SER A 298 24.72 21.92 3.79
N ALA A 299 24.50 20.80 3.11
CA ALA A 299 25.59 19.92 2.68
C ALA A 299 26.42 20.54 1.54
N LEU A 300 27.73 20.26 1.53
CA LEU A 300 28.67 20.63 0.49
C LEU A 300 29.75 19.54 0.33
N GLY A 301 30.35 19.41 -0.84
CA GLY A 301 31.57 18.62 -1.01
C GLY A 301 31.36 17.16 -1.42
N SER A 302 32.48 16.49 -1.73
CA SER A 302 32.48 15.23 -2.46
C SER A 302 31.94 14.03 -1.69
N THR A 303 31.87 14.10 -0.36
CA THR A 303 31.30 13.05 0.51
C THR A 303 29.89 12.66 0.07
N PHE A 304 29.09 13.66 -0.33
CA PHE A 304 27.69 13.51 -0.69
C PHE A 304 27.46 13.41 -2.22
N PHE A 305 28.52 13.19 -3.02
CA PHE A 305 28.40 13.25 -4.47
C PHE A 305 28.07 11.91 -5.15
N ASN A 306 28.35 10.76 -4.53
CA ASN A 306 28.19 9.47 -5.18
C ASN A 306 26.80 8.87 -4.95
N PRO A 307 25.93 8.75 -5.97
CA PRO A 307 24.56 8.23 -5.79
C PRO A 307 24.52 6.72 -5.56
N GLN A 308 25.60 5.98 -5.85
CA GLN A 308 25.72 4.55 -5.55
C GLN A 308 26.18 4.28 -4.11
N ARG A 309 26.60 5.34 -3.40
CA ARG A 309 27.03 5.28 -2.01
C ARG A 309 26.44 6.49 -1.27
N PRO A 310 25.12 6.56 -1.14
CA PRO A 310 24.48 7.69 -0.49
C PRO A 310 24.94 7.81 0.97
N VAL A 311 25.08 9.05 1.45
CA VAL A 311 25.55 9.37 2.79
C VAL A 311 24.56 10.34 3.45
N PRO A 312 24.15 10.11 4.70
CA PRO A 312 23.29 11.03 5.42
C PRO A 312 24.05 12.32 5.78
N MET A 313 23.48 13.49 5.48
CA MET A 313 23.97 14.77 5.98
C MET A 313 23.71 14.90 7.47
N VAL A 314 22.48 14.62 7.91
CA VAL A 314 22.09 14.57 9.32
C VAL A 314 21.75 13.13 9.67
N ARG A 315 22.42 12.59 10.68
CA ARG A 315 22.16 11.25 11.20
C ARG A 315 21.76 11.31 12.66
N VAL A 316 20.57 10.79 12.98
CA VAL A 316 20.00 10.80 14.33
C VAL A 316 20.05 9.40 14.93
N GLY A 317 21.00 9.21 15.85
CA GLY A 317 21.32 7.93 16.44
C GLY A 317 21.91 6.90 15.46
N ASN A 318 22.40 5.79 16.00
CA ASN A 318 22.72 4.58 15.25
C ASN A 318 21.53 3.61 15.26
N PRO A 319 21.49 2.64 14.32
CA PRO A 319 20.49 1.58 14.38
C PRO A 319 20.49 0.86 15.73
N GLY A 320 19.31 0.78 16.34
CA GLY A 320 19.10 0.17 17.66
C GLY A 320 19.37 1.09 18.86
N ASP A 321 19.82 2.33 18.67
CA ASP A 321 19.90 3.30 19.76
C ASP A 321 18.49 3.63 20.28
N VAL A 322 18.35 3.79 21.61
CA VAL A 322 17.08 4.13 22.27
C VAL A 322 17.28 5.31 23.22
N GLY A 323 16.41 6.32 23.13
CA GLY A 323 16.35 7.44 24.07
C GLY A 323 15.75 8.69 23.44
N VAL A 324 16.23 9.88 23.83
CA VAL A 324 15.64 11.14 23.38
C VAL A 324 16.40 11.74 22.21
N ALA A 325 15.69 12.19 21.17
CA ALA A 325 16.22 13.04 20.11
C ALA A 325 15.11 13.98 19.59
N GLN A 326 15.12 15.25 20.01
CA GLN A 326 14.06 16.20 19.68
C GLN A 326 14.61 17.34 18.82
N PHE A 327 13.92 17.67 17.73
CA PHE A 327 14.28 18.74 16.81
C PHE A 327 13.12 19.70 16.62
N SER A 328 13.42 21.00 16.65
CA SER A 328 12.44 22.05 16.40
C SER A 328 13.04 23.21 15.62
N ASP A 329 12.27 23.74 14.68
CA ASP A 329 12.59 24.97 13.95
C ASP A 329 13.91 24.88 13.12
N MET A 330 14.15 23.74 12.47
CA MET A 330 15.35 23.48 11.65
C MET A 330 15.03 23.37 10.15
N LEU A 331 15.99 23.73 9.30
CA LEU A 331 15.92 23.54 7.84
C LEU A 331 17.09 22.69 7.34
N PHE A 332 16.82 21.72 6.48
CA PHE A 332 17.82 20.89 5.83
C PHE A 332 17.87 21.16 4.33
N THR A 333 19.08 21.33 3.77
CA THR A 333 19.28 21.65 2.36
C THR A 333 20.66 21.18 1.85
N VAL A 334 20.94 21.46 0.58
CA VAL A 334 22.24 21.25 -0.06
C VAL A 334 22.73 22.57 -0.66
N ALA A 335 24.01 22.88 -0.49
CA ALA A 335 24.66 24.05 -1.08
C ALA A 335 25.12 23.79 -2.53
N ASP A 336 25.15 22.53 -2.96
CA ASP A 336 25.62 22.11 -4.29
C ASP A 336 24.72 20.98 -4.84
N VAL A 337 24.94 20.57 -6.09
CA VAL A 337 24.27 19.41 -6.70
C VAL A 337 24.93 18.13 -6.16
N LEU A 338 24.29 17.48 -5.19
CA LEU A 338 24.85 16.39 -4.38
C LEU A 338 24.00 15.14 -4.46
N GLN A 339 24.07 14.47 -5.62
CA GLN A 339 23.27 13.28 -5.95
C GLN A 339 23.42 12.07 -5.01
N GLY A 340 24.39 12.07 -4.09
CA GLY A 340 24.56 11.05 -3.03
C GLY A 340 24.15 11.54 -1.64
N CYS A 341 23.53 12.72 -1.50
CA CYS A 341 23.12 13.26 -0.20
C CYS A 341 21.75 12.73 0.20
N THR A 342 21.67 11.99 1.31
CA THR A 342 20.41 11.81 2.05
C THR A 342 20.34 12.92 3.10
N LEU A 343 19.34 13.81 3.07
CA LEU A 343 19.37 15.00 3.95
C LEU A 343 19.20 14.62 5.43
N LEU A 344 18.28 13.71 5.74
CA LEU A 344 18.02 13.21 7.09
C LEU A 344 17.90 11.69 7.11
N GLU A 345 18.65 11.04 7.99
CA GLU A 345 18.48 9.62 8.36
C GLU A 345 18.21 9.52 9.87
N VAL A 346 17.09 8.91 10.23
CA VAL A 346 16.71 8.65 11.63
C VAL A 346 16.79 7.16 11.88
N ASN A 347 17.57 6.78 12.89
CA ASN A 347 17.81 5.38 13.22
C ASN A 347 17.27 4.96 14.58
N MET A 348 17.27 5.88 15.54
CA MET A 348 16.95 5.58 16.92
C MET A 348 15.44 5.60 17.20
N ALA A 349 15.07 4.91 18.27
CA ALA A 349 13.72 4.90 18.81
C ALA A 349 13.66 5.64 20.16
N GLY A 350 12.45 6.05 20.55
CA GLY A 350 12.17 6.60 21.87
C GLY A 350 12.16 5.54 22.97
N THR A 351 12.51 5.93 24.21
CA THR A 351 12.15 5.10 25.38
C THR A 351 10.65 5.15 25.61
N ASN A 352 10.06 6.34 25.41
CA ASN A 352 8.64 6.61 25.39
C ASN A 352 8.25 7.13 24.00
N GLN A 353 6.95 7.03 23.67
CA GLN A 353 6.46 7.56 22.40
C GLN A 353 6.74 9.07 22.30
N ALA A 354 7.21 9.52 21.14
CA ALA A 354 7.65 10.89 20.84
C ALA A 354 8.91 11.40 21.58
N ASP A 355 9.67 10.53 22.27
CA ASP A 355 11.03 10.90 22.74
C ASP A 355 11.98 11.20 21.57
N VAL A 356 11.76 10.56 20.43
CA VAL A 356 12.36 10.93 19.14
C VAL A 356 11.31 11.66 18.32
N GLY A 357 11.54 12.92 17.99
CA GLY A 357 10.57 13.71 17.25
C GLY A 357 11.06 15.00 16.62
N PHE A 358 10.29 15.47 15.65
CA PHE A 358 10.60 16.60 14.79
C PHE A 358 9.37 17.49 14.68
N TRP A 359 9.49 18.76 15.07
CA TRP A 359 8.41 19.75 14.97
C TRP A 359 8.88 20.93 14.14
N ASN A 360 8.08 21.37 13.17
CA ASN A 360 8.40 22.54 12.36
C ASN A 360 9.83 22.47 11.80
N THR A 361 10.18 21.31 11.26
CA THR A 361 11.50 21.01 10.70
C THR A 361 11.32 20.58 9.26
N HIS A 362 12.01 21.25 8.35
CA HIS A 362 11.67 21.20 6.92
C HIS A 362 12.89 20.87 6.05
N PHE A 363 12.62 20.53 4.80
CA PHE A 363 13.61 20.39 3.74
C PHE A 363 13.29 21.37 2.62
N ARG A 364 14.34 21.99 2.07
CA ARG A 364 14.25 22.80 0.85
C ARG A 364 15.44 22.50 -0.02
N VAL A 365 15.26 21.78 -1.12
CA VAL A 365 16.34 21.49 -2.06
C VAL A 365 16.24 22.45 -3.24
N GLY A 366 17.15 23.42 -3.30
CA GLY A 366 17.14 24.49 -4.31
C GLY A 366 16.16 25.62 -4.00
N GLY A 367 15.81 26.41 -5.02
CA GLY A 367 14.79 27.46 -4.94
C GLY A 367 15.10 28.65 -4.04
N ALA A 368 16.34 28.79 -3.55
CA ALA A 368 16.71 29.90 -2.68
C ALA A 368 18.21 30.18 -2.68
N MET A 369 18.55 31.42 -2.30
CA MET A 369 19.92 31.93 -2.22
C MET A 369 20.79 31.05 -1.30
N GLY A 370 22.04 30.85 -1.71
CA GLY A 370 23.04 30.10 -0.94
C GLY A 370 23.28 28.68 -1.43
N SER A 371 22.64 28.27 -2.54
CA SER A 371 22.89 26.98 -3.18
C SER A 371 23.23 27.14 -4.66
N LYS A 372 24.12 26.30 -5.19
CA LYS A 372 24.30 26.16 -6.64
C LYS A 372 23.11 25.48 -7.30
N VAL A 373 22.29 24.75 -6.53
CA VAL A 373 21.05 24.17 -7.03
C VAL A 373 20.12 25.28 -7.52
N GLN A 374 19.96 26.37 -6.75
CA GLN A 374 19.19 27.54 -7.19
C GLN A 374 19.71 28.12 -8.52
N THR A 375 21.03 28.32 -8.66
CA THR A 375 21.59 29.07 -9.80
C THR A 375 21.86 28.22 -11.04
N ASN A 376 22.04 26.90 -10.89
CA ASN A 376 22.52 26.03 -11.97
C ASN A 376 21.46 25.07 -12.50
N CYS A 377 20.31 24.95 -11.83
CA CYS A 377 19.31 23.93 -12.14
C CYS A 377 18.16 24.41 -13.02
N GLY A 378 18.39 25.35 -13.94
CA GLY A 378 17.37 25.77 -14.91
C GLY A 378 17.23 24.86 -16.13
N GLY A 379 18.15 23.90 -16.30
CA GLY A 379 18.29 23.07 -17.51
C GLY A 379 17.71 21.66 -17.37
N ASP A 380 18.50 20.67 -17.82
CA ASP A 380 18.14 19.25 -17.82
C ASP A 380 18.14 18.67 -16.38
N PRO A 381 17.08 17.98 -15.93
CA PRO A 381 17.04 17.35 -14.60
C PRO A 381 18.19 16.36 -14.36
N ALA A 382 18.75 15.72 -15.39
CA ALA A 382 19.90 14.83 -15.28
C ALA A 382 21.17 15.57 -14.82
N SER A 383 21.32 16.85 -15.19
CA SER A 383 22.40 17.71 -14.73
C SER A 383 22.19 18.27 -13.33
N CYS A 384 20.95 18.22 -12.83
CA CYS A 384 20.56 18.68 -11.50
C CYS A 384 19.99 17.55 -10.63
N LYS A 385 20.77 16.47 -10.47
CA LYS A 385 20.53 15.48 -9.41
C LYS A 385 20.92 16.06 -8.05
N ALA A 386 20.06 16.89 -7.48
CA ALA A 386 20.41 17.75 -6.35
C ALA A 386 20.61 16.99 -5.04
N ALA A 387 19.82 15.94 -4.79
CA ALA A 387 19.94 15.10 -3.61
C ALA A 387 19.44 13.67 -3.89
N PHE A 388 19.97 12.70 -3.14
CA PHE A 388 19.57 11.29 -3.24
C PHE A 388 18.18 11.05 -2.64
N ALA A 389 17.97 11.54 -1.41
CA ALA A 389 16.72 11.41 -0.67
C ALA A 389 16.53 12.58 0.32
N LEU A 390 15.27 12.97 0.59
CA LEU A 390 14.97 13.95 1.63
C LEU A 390 15.08 13.32 3.03
N MET A 391 14.30 12.26 3.29
CA MET A 391 14.27 11.60 4.59
C MET A 391 14.29 10.08 4.48
N HIS A 392 15.02 9.44 5.38
CA HIS A 392 15.00 7.99 5.59
C HIS A 392 14.74 7.67 7.07
N LEU A 393 13.56 7.14 7.37
CA LEU A 393 13.25 6.51 8.65
C LEU A 393 13.58 5.03 8.54
N THR A 394 14.68 4.60 9.16
CA THR A 394 15.18 3.23 9.00
C THR A 394 14.37 2.24 9.84
N THR A 395 14.61 0.95 9.62
CA THR A 395 13.85 -0.14 10.24
C THR A 395 13.81 -0.12 11.77
N THR A 396 14.85 0.41 12.43
CA THR A 396 14.92 0.50 13.89
C THR A 396 14.37 1.80 14.47
N SER A 397 13.95 2.74 13.62
CA SER A 397 13.48 4.06 14.08
C SER A 397 12.05 4.01 14.60
N SER A 398 11.71 4.98 15.44
CA SER A 398 10.34 5.27 15.89
C SER A 398 10.25 6.77 16.13
N ALA A 399 9.55 7.49 15.26
CA ALA A 399 9.57 8.95 15.24
C ALA A 399 8.16 9.55 15.32
N TYR A 400 8.05 10.66 16.05
CA TYR A 400 6.91 11.56 16.00
C TYR A 400 7.27 12.79 15.15
N ILE A 401 6.64 12.96 14.00
CA ILE A 401 6.93 14.04 13.06
C ILE A 401 5.70 14.91 12.92
N GLU A 402 5.87 16.21 13.06
CA GLU A 402 4.79 17.19 13.01
C GLU A 402 5.19 18.42 12.18
N ASN A 403 4.31 18.81 11.25
CA ASN A 403 4.49 19.97 10.39
C ASN A 403 5.84 19.95 9.66
N MET A 404 6.11 18.86 8.94
CA MET A 404 7.33 18.66 8.17
C MET A 404 7.03 18.78 6.68
N TRP A 405 7.77 19.66 6.00
CA TRP A 405 7.63 19.89 4.57
C TRP A 405 8.91 19.48 3.85
N GLY A 406 8.81 18.49 2.98
CA GLY A 406 9.88 18.01 2.11
C GLY A 406 9.75 18.60 0.72
N TRP A 407 10.36 19.76 0.48
CA TRP A 407 10.20 20.48 -0.79
C TRP A 407 11.44 20.40 -1.68
N THR A 408 11.27 19.77 -2.84
CA THR A 408 12.18 19.93 -3.98
C THR A 408 11.69 21.11 -4.80
N ALA A 409 12.49 22.17 -4.89
CA ALA A 409 11.96 23.44 -5.38
C ALA A 409 11.46 23.37 -6.83
N ASP A 410 10.18 23.71 -7.03
CA ASP A 410 9.55 23.88 -8.33
C ASP A 410 9.71 25.30 -8.89
N HIS A 411 10.05 26.27 -8.03
CA HIS A 411 10.34 27.66 -8.38
C HIS A 411 11.35 28.31 -7.41
N ASP A 412 11.95 29.43 -7.82
CA ASP A 412 12.90 30.19 -7.01
C ASP A 412 12.18 31.28 -6.19
N LEU A 413 12.41 31.27 -4.88
CA LEU A 413 11.82 32.18 -3.91
C LEU A 413 12.53 33.55 -3.87
N ASP A 414 13.79 33.63 -4.26
CA ASP A 414 14.63 34.81 -3.99
C ASP A 414 14.97 35.62 -5.26
N HIS A 415 15.23 34.96 -6.39
CA HIS A 415 15.81 35.63 -7.58
C HIS A 415 15.15 35.27 -8.91
N GLY A 416 14.11 34.42 -8.90
CA GLY A 416 13.41 34.03 -10.12
C GLY A 416 14.25 33.22 -11.10
N ASN A 417 15.26 32.48 -10.63
CA ASN A 417 15.97 31.50 -11.45
C ASN A 417 15.04 30.32 -11.80
N ASP A 418 15.21 29.79 -13.00
CA ASP A 418 14.52 28.60 -13.45
C ASP A 418 14.86 27.39 -12.56
N GLN A 419 13.86 26.59 -12.16
CA GLN A 419 14.05 25.40 -11.32
C GLN A 419 13.52 24.13 -12.00
N THR A 420 14.44 23.31 -12.49
CA THR A 420 14.23 21.94 -13.00
C THR A 420 15.11 21.00 -12.18
N ILE A 421 14.72 20.80 -10.93
CA ILE A 421 15.51 20.06 -9.95
C ILE A 421 15.08 18.60 -9.90
N SER A 422 16.04 17.70 -9.81
CA SER A 422 15.80 16.27 -9.61
C SER A 422 16.35 15.84 -8.25
N VAL A 423 15.46 15.66 -7.28
CA VAL A 423 15.73 14.84 -6.09
C VAL A 423 15.20 13.45 -6.34
N GLY A 424 15.97 12.42 -6.00
CA GLY A 424 15.58 11.04 -6.29
C GLY A 424 14.32 10.61 -5.53
N ARG A 425 14.36 10.76 -4.21
CA ARG A 425 13.39 10.17 -3.27
C ARG A 425 12.90 11.22 -2.27
N GLY A 426 11.60 11.24 -2.01
CA GLY A 426 11.03 12.04 -0.93
C GLY A 426 11.27 11.41 0.44
N PHE A 427 10.21 10.97 1.09
CA PHE A 427 10.25 10.31 2.40
C PHE A 427 10.20 8.79 2.26
N LEU A 428 11.27 8.12 2.65
CA LEU A 428 11.34 6.67 2.78
C LEU A 428 11.10 6.27 4.24
N VAL A 429 10.08 5.44 4.46
CA VAL A 429 9.69 4.93 5.78
C VAL A 429 9.80 3.41 5.77
N GLU A 430 10.73 2.89 6.55
CA GLU A 430 10.93 1.44 6.76
C GLU A 430 10.76 1.07 8.24
N ALA A 431 10.45 2.05 9.09
CA ALA A 431 10.20 1.86 10.51
C ALA A 431 9.13 0.80 10.75
N THR A 432 9.46 -0.19 11.60
CA THR A 432 8.51 -1.23 12.03
C THR A 432 7.94 -0.96 13.42
N SER A 433 8.56 -0.05 14.16
CA SER A 433 8.05 0.50 15.40
C SER A 433 7.12 1.68 15.13
N ALA A 434 6.29 1.99 16.12
CA ALA A 434 5.26 3.03 16.02
C ALA A 434 5.84 4.36 15.49
N THR A 435 5.26 4.87 14.42
CA THR A 435 5.65 6.12 13.75
C THR A 435 4.41 6.96 13.47
N TRP A 436 4.51 8.28 13.73
CA TRP A 436 3.41 9.22 13.54
C TRP A 436 3.85 10.37 12.64
N LEU A 437 3.11 10.59 11.55
CA LEU A 437 3.33 11.69 10.61
C LEU A 437 2.10 12.61 10.65
N HIS A 438 2.22 13.72 11.38
CA HIS A 438 1.20 14.75 11.51
C HIS A 438 1.45 15.91 10.54
N GLY A 439 0.46 16.19 9.69
CA GLY A 439 0.48 17.28 8.71
C GLY A 439 1.80 17.37 7.95
N THR A 440 2.17 16.28 7.27
CA THR A 440 3.43 16.21 6.51
C THR A 440 3.17 16.41 5.01
N ALA A 441 4.16 16.96 4.31
CA ALA A 441 4.13 17.07 2.85
C ALA A 441 5.49 16.67 2.25
N SER A 442 5.46 16.00 1.11
CA SER A 442 6.67 15.67 0.32
C SER A 442 6.38 15.90 -1.16
N GLU A 443 7.16 16.75 -1.82
CA GLU A 443 6.79 17.27 -3.14
C GLU A 443 7.95 17.26 -4.14
N HIS A 444 7.58 17.03 -5.39
CA HIS A 444 8.42 17.17 -6.59
C HIS A 444 9.67 16.29 -6.64
N ASN A 445 9.64 15.16 -5.96
CA ASN A 445 10.68 14.13 -6.05
C ASN A 445 10.46 13.23 -7.27
N THR A 446 11.53 12.69 -7.81
CA THR A 446 11.53 12.04 -9.14
C THR A 446 10.88 10.67 -9.14
N LEU A 447 11.21 9.83 -8.15
CA LEU A 447 10.74 8.44 -8.09
C LEU A 447 9.45 8.32 -7.29
N TYR A 448 9.39 8.96 -6.13
CA TYR A 448 8.24 8.97 -5.25
C TYR A 448 8.29 10.12 -4.24
N GLN A 449 7.12 10.51 -3.76
CA GLN A 449 6.97 11.46 -2.65
C GLN A 449 7.02 10.72 -1.30
N TYR A 450 6.22 9.67 -1.14
CA TYR A 450 6.26 8.77 0.01
C TYR A 450 6.53 7.33 -0.45
N ASN A 451 7.44 6.62 0.22
CA ASN A 451 7.63 5.19 0.07
C ASN A 451 7.59 4.52 1.45
N PHE A 452 6.55 3.73 1.68
CA PHE A 452 6.44 2.85 2.84
C PHE A 452 6.88 1.46 2.39
N ASN A 453 8.04 1.02 2.87
CA ASN A 453 8.69 -0.21 2.42
C ASN A 453 8.95 -1.11 3.62
N ASN A 454 8.22 -2.22 3.70
CA ASN A 454 8.22 -3.14 4.84
C ASN A 454 7.98 -2.45 6.20
N ALA A 455 7.26 -1.31 6.17
CA ALA A 455 6.95 -0.54 7.36
C ALA A 455 5.82 -1.19 8.15
N ALA A 456 5.81 -0.95 9.46
CA ALA A 456 4.73 -1.40 10.32
C ALA A 456 4.37 -0.38 11.40
N ASN A 457 3.10 -0.36 11.80
CA ASN A 457 2.59 0.50 12.87
C ASN A 457 2.79 1.99 12.54
N VAL A 458 2.23 2.42 11.42
CA VAL A 458 2.36 3.81 10.94
C VAL A 458 1.02 4.51 11.02
N PHE A 459 1.00 5.67 11.67
CA PHE A 459 -0.09 6.64 11.61
C PHE A 459 0.31 7.81 10.71
N VAL A 460 -0.59 8.21 9.83
CA VAL A 460 -0.48 9.44 9.03
C VAL A 460 -1.78 10.21 9.13
N GLY A 461 -1.68 11.50 9.43
CA GLY A 461 -2.81 12.41 9.45
C GLY A 461 -2.31 13.83 9.32
N MET A 462 -2.39 14.55 8.21
CA MET A 462 -2.58 14.07 6.84
C MET A 462 -1.24 14.03 6.08
N GLN A 463 -1.24 13.53 4.84
CA GLN A 463 -0.09 13.62 3.91
C GLN A 463 -0.43 14.31 2.59
N GLN A 464 0.44 15.21 2.14
CA GLN A 464 0.25 15.96 0.89
C GLN A 464 1.44 15.78 -0.05
N SER A 465 1.15 15.74 -1.36
CA SER A 465 2.17 15.54 -2.38
C SER A 465 1.84 16.19 -3.73
N GLU A 466 2.88 16.61 -4.44
CA GLU A 466 2.82 17.05 -5.84
C GLU A 466 3.85 16.33 -6.71
N THR A 467 3.47 16.05 -7.96
CA THR A 467 4.42 15.50 -8.95
C THR A 467 5.44 16.56 -9.34
N ALA A 468 6.67 16.16 -9.69
CA ALA A 468 7.67 17.09 -10.21
C ALA A 468 7.19 17.68 -11.54
N TYR A 469 7.08 19.02 -11.61
CA TYR A 469 6.41 19.70 -12.72
C TYR A 469 7.03 19.48 -14.09
N TRP A 470 8.34 19.17 -14.14
CA TRP A 470 9.05 18.86 -15.37
C TRP A 470 8.74 17.47 -15.93
N GLN A 471 8.11 16.57 -15.16
CA GLN A 471 7.73 15.21 -15.60
C GLN A 471 6.47 15.21 -16.49
N GLY A 472 6.21 14.09 -17.16
CA GLY A 472 5.04 13.90 -18.02
C GLY A 472 5.34 14.12 -19.50
N ASN A 473 4.29 14.26 -20.32
CA ASN A 473 4.41 14.44 -21.76
C ASN A 473 5.34 15.60 -22.14
N GLY A 474 6.28 15.34 -23.04
CA GLY A 474 7.28 16.31 -23.49
C GLY A 474 8.49 16.48 -22.55
N SER A 475 8.53 15.80 -21.40
CA SER A 475 9.64 15.84 -20.45
C SER A 475 10.97 15.43 -21.12
N PRO A 476 12.12 16.04 -20.74
CA PRO A 476 13.43 15.62 -21.20
C PRO A 476 13.86 14.23 -20.70
N SER A 477 13.22 13.71 -19.65
CA SER A 477 13.52 12.42 -19.05
C SER A 477 12.28 11.76 -18.44
N LEU A 478 12.20 10.43 -18.47
CA LEU A 478 11.05 9.66 -17.96
C LEU A 478 11.48 8.81 -16.78
N ALA A 479 10.69 8.77 -15.70
CA ALA A 479 11.01 7.98 -14.52
C ALA A 479 11.25 6.49 -14.89
N PRO A 480 12.28 5.83 -14.32
CA PRO A 480 13.08 6.29 -13.18
C PRO A 480 14.21 7.27 -13.53
N ALA A 481 14.46 7.56 -14.81
CA ALA A 481 15.50 8.50 -15.19
C ALA A 481 15.22 9.91 -14.64
N PRO A 482 16.26 10.68 -14.26
CA PRO A 482 17.68 10.36 -14.46
C PRO A 482 18.27 9.41 -13.41
N TRP A 483 17.50 8.93 -12.45
CA TRP A 483 17.95 8.03 -11.39
C TRP A 483 17.98 6.57 -11.83
N LEU A 484 18.78 5.79 -11.12
CA LEU A 484 18.68 4.33 -11.14
C LEU A 484 17.76 3.91 -10.00
N THR A 485 16.94 2.89 -10.23
CA THR A 485 16.14 2.23 -9.19
C THR A 485 17.06 1.33 -8.38
N LEU A 486 16.95 1.41 -7.06
CA LEU A 486 17.70 0.61 -6.10
C LEU A 486 16.71 -0.18 -5.25
N SER A 487 16.70 -1.50 -5.41
CA SER A 487 15.84 -2.39 -4.61
C SER A 487 16.11 -2.28 -3.11
N SER A 488 17.36 -1.98 -2.72
CA SER A 488 17.75 -1.74 -1.32
C SER A 488 17.09 -0.54 -0.67
N TYR A 489 16.42 0.33 -1.44
CA TYR A 489 15.64 1.48 -0.96
C TYR A 489 14.14 1.34 -1.27
N GLY A 490 13.71 0.13 -1.67
CA GLY A 490 12.33 -0.16 -2.03
C GLY A 490 11.83 0.63 -3.24
N ASP A 491 12.72 1.06 -4.14
CA ASP A 491 12.33 1.97 -5.23
C ASP A 491 11.29 1.34 -6.16
N PRO A 492 10.31 2.13 -6.65
CA PRO A 492 9.43 1.70 -7.72
C PRO A 492 10.24 1.46 -9.01
N THR A 493 10.00 0.33 -9.66
CA THR A 493 10.74 -0.10 -10.85
C THR A 493 10.24 0.53 -12.15
N PHE A 494 9.00 1.04 -12.16
CA PHE A 494 8.29 1.54 -13.35
C PHE A 494 8.19 0.49 -14.48
N THR A 495 8.32 -0.80 -14.17
CA THR A 495 8.19 -1.89 -15.15
C THR A 495 6.76 -2.09 -15.62
N ASN A 496 5.78 -1.59 -14.86
CA ASN A 496 4.37 -1.50 -15.23
C ASN A 496 4.08 -0.43 -16.31
N CYS A 497 5.08 0.32 -16.75
CA CYS A 497 4.96 1.38 -17.76
C CYS A 497 5.82 1.08 -18.99
N ALA A 498 5.27 1.29 -20.19
CA ALA A 498 6.08 1.25 -21.40
C ALA A 498 7.21 2.30 -21.34
N THR A 499 8.35 2.03 -21.98
CA THR A 499 9.55 2.88 -21.89
C THR A 499 9.34 4.30 -22.40
N ASN A 500 8.38 4.50 -23.31
CA ASN A 500 8.01 5.78 -23.91
C ASN A 500 6.68 6.35 -23.36
N ASP A 501 6.07 5.71 -22.36
CA ASP A 501 4.83 6.19 -21.75
C ASP A 501 5.15 7.26 -20.70
N ALA A 502 5.13 8.52 -21.13
CA ALA A 502 5.55 9.64 -20.30
C ALA A 502 4.57 9.95 -19.17
N GLN A 503 3.27 9.65 -19.32
CA GLN A 503 2.26 9.89 -18.28
C GLN A 503 2.24 8.76 -17.23
N CYS A 504 2.62 7.53 -17.61
CA CYS A 504 2.83 6.44 -16.65
C CYS A 504 4.16 6.59 -15.90
N ARG A 505 5.21 7.09 -16.57
CA ARG A 505 6.55 7.27 -16.00
C ARG A 505 6.72 8.61 -15.28
N MET A 506 5.86 8.86 -14.30
CA MET A 506 5.90 10.02 -13.40
C MET A 506 6.01 9.55 -11.94
N GLY A 507 6.59 10.36 -11.07
CA GLY A 507 6.84 9.99 -9.67
C GLY A 507 5.56 9.58 -8.93
N TRP A 508 5.65 8.53 -8.12
CA TRP A 508 4.52 8.03 -7.33
C TRP A 508 4.22 8.97 -6.16
N PHE A 509 2.95 9.22 -5.85
CA PHE A 509 2.61 9.95 -4.62
C PHE A 509 2.88 9.09 -3.39
N ALA A 510 2.46 7.82 -3.46
CA ALA A 510 2.75 6.83 -2.45
C ALA A 510 3.05 5.47 -3.09
N SER A 511 4.15 4.84 -2.67
CA SER A 511 4.43 3.42 -2.90
C SER A 511 4.37 2.71 -1.55
N ILE A 512 3.50 1.71 -1.40
CA ILE A 512 3.30 0.95 -0.17
C ILE A 512 3.56 -0.52 -0.51
N SER A 513 4.62 -1.10 0.05
CA SER A 513 5.05 -2.46 -0.28
C SER A 513 5.44 -3.22 0.97
N GLY A 514 4.94 -4.45 1.14
CA GLY A 514 5.34 -5.31 2.26
C GLY A 514 4.91 -4.79 3.64
N CYS A 515 3.98 -3.83 3.70
CA CYS A 515 3.65 -3.14 4.94
C CYS A 515 2.58 -3.87 5.75
N SER A 516 2.51 -3.56 7.05
CA SER A 516 1.44 -4.02 7.94
C SER A 516 1.00 -2.93 8.91
N ASN A 517 -0.23 -2.98 9.43
CA ASN A 517 -0.70 -2.03 10.45
C ASN A 517 -0.51 -0.56 10.02
N MET A 518 -1.05 -0.21 8.86
CA MET A 518 -0.95 1.13 8.26
C MET A 518 -2.28 1.87 8.44
N PHE A 519 -2.26 3.01 9.12
CA PHE A 519 -3.43 3.81 9.46
C PHE A 519 -3.26 5.21 8.89
N LEU A 520 -3.79 5.43 7.68
CA LEU A 520 -3.58 6.64 6.90
C LEU A 520 -4.88 7.41 6.80
N TYR A 521 -4.87 8.66 7.25
CA TYR A 521 -6.05 9.53 7.28
C TYR A 521 -5.74 10.82 6.55
N GLY A 522 -6.49 11.12 5.50
CA GLY A 522 -6.26 12.30 4.67
C GLY A 522 -5.02 12.16 3.79
N ALA A 523 -5.25 12.13 2.49
CA ALA A 523 -4.22 12.26 1.48
C ALA A 523 -4.65 13.27 0.41
N GLY A 524 -3.78 14.25 0.13
CA GLY A 524 -3.96 15.23 -0.93
C GLY A 524 -2.88 15.10 -2.00
N PHE A 525 -3.22 14.56 -3.16
CA PHE A 525 -2.27 14.18 -4.21
C PHE A 525 -2.54 14.90 -5.53
N TRP A 526 -1.65 15.82 -5.89
CA TRP A 526 -1.94 16.79 -6.95
C TRP A 526 -0.99 16.63 -8.14
N THR A 527 -1.53 16.27 -9.30
CA THR A 527 -0.83 16.46 -10.57
C THR A 527 -1.35 17.72 -11.26
N PHE A 528 -0.47 18.67 -11.53
CA PHE A 528 -0.85 19.95 -12.14
C PHE A 528 -0.38 20.12 -13.59
N PHE A 529 0.75 19.51 -13.95
CA PHE A 529 1.45 19.83 -15.19
C PHE A 529 2.04 18.59 -15.86
N ASN A 530 2.30 18.72 -17.14
CA ASN A 530 3.24 17.89 -17.88
C ASN A 530 4.32 18.80 -18.47
N ASN A 531 5.59 18.55 -18.16
CA ASN A 531 6.75 19.29 -18.69
C ASN A 531 6.67 20.81 -18.53
N ARG A 532 6.22 21.29 -17.36
CA ARG A 532 6.33 22.72 -17.01
C ARG A 532 7.77 23.05 -16.63
N ASN A 533 8.32 24.05 -17.28
CA ASN A 533 9.65 24.62 -17.05
C ASN A 533 9.66 26.10 -17.49
N SER A 534 10.80 26.76 -17.46
CA SER A 534 10.87 28.18 -17.81
C SER A 534 10.54 28.53 -19.28
N ASN A 535 10.65 27.54 -20.17
CA ASN A 535 10.36 27.68 -21.60
C ASN A 535 8.98 27.12 -21.99
N ASN A 536 8.27 26.50 -21.05
CA ASN A 536 6.99 25.83 -21.30
C ASN A 536 6.08 25.95 -20.06
N ASP A 537 4.89 26.51 -20.23
CA ASP A 537 3.89 26.63 -19.15
C ASP A 537 3.31 25.28 -18.70
N GLY A 538 3.68 24.18 -19.38
CA GLY A 538 3.19 22.82 -19.14
C GLY A 538 1.89 22.50 -19.89
N GLY A 539 1.60 23.30 -20.93
CA GLY A 539 0.27 23.56 -21.52
C GLY A 539 -0.49 22.47 -22.27
N GLU A 540 -0.47 21.21 -21.84
CA GLU A 540 -1.33 20.17 -22.42
C GLU A 540 -2.33 19.50 -21.45
N CYS A 541 -2.01 19.35 -20.16
CA CYS A 541 -2.92 18.64 -19.24
C CYS A 541 -4.26 19.38 -19.01
N GLN A 542 -4.23 20.69 -18.75
CA GLN A 542 -5.45 21.47 -18.42
C GLN A 542 -6.46 21.60 -19.57
N LYS A 543 -6.11 21.20 -20.80
CA LYS A 543 -6.97 21.35 -21.99
C LYS A 543 -7.52 20.03 -22.54
N GLN A 544 -6.99 18.86 -22.12
CA GLN A 544 -7.32 17.55 -22.72
C GLN A 544 -7.66 16.43 -21.72
N GLY A 545 -7.57 16.68 -20.40
CA GLY A 545 -7.85 15.68 -19.37
C GLY A 545 -6.58 15.14 -18.71
N VAL A 546 -6.73 14.01 -18.02
CA VAL A 546 -5.79 13.35 -17.09
C VAL A 546 -4.28 13.56 -17.37
N CYS A 547 -3.54 14.04 -16.35
CA CYS A 547 -2.12 14.37 -16.43
C CYS A 547 -1.19 13.15 -16.26
N GLN A 548 -1.51 12.25 -15.32
CA GLN A 548 -0.65 11.14 -14.90
C GLN A 548 -1.46 9.84 -14.85
N THR A 549 -0.87 8.72 -15.27
CA THR A 549 -1.62 7.46 -15.35
C THR A 549 -1.88 6.86 -13.97
N ASN A 550 -0.88 6.87 -13.08
CA ASN A 550 -0.95 6.16 -11.80
C ASN A 550 -0.52 7.04 -10.63
N ALA A 551 -1.32 7.09 -9.57
CA ALA A 551 -1.06 7.89 -8.37
C ALA A 551 -0.37 7.10 -7.24
N ILE A 552 -0.94 5.94 -6.89
CA ILE A 552 -0.55 5.14 -5.71
C ILE A 552 -0.32 3.69 -6.13
N ASN A 553 0.75 3.08 -5.62
CA ASN A 553 1.04 1.65 -5.79
C ASN A 553 0.98 0.95 -4.42
N VAL A 554 0.19 -0.13 -4.31
CA VAL A 554 0.04 -0.94 -3.09
C VAL A 554 0.32 -2.41 -3.42
N ARG A 555 1.31 -3.00 -2.76
CA ARG A 555 1.80 -4.36 -3.01
C ARG A 555 2.04 -5.10 -1.70
N ASN A 556 1.72 -6.40 -1.67
CA ASN A 556 2.05 -7.31 -0.56
C ASN A 556 1.81 -6.70 0.84
N THR A 557 0.72 -5.94 0.99
CA THR A 557 0.45 -5.13 2.19
C THR A 557 -0.81 -5.67 2.86
N SER A 558 -0.70 -5.96 4.15
CA SER A 558 -1.80 -6.40 5.00
C SER A 558 -2.19 -5.29 5.98
N SER A 559 -3.42 -5.31 6.50
CA SER A 559 -3.88 -4.33 7.50
C SER A 559 -3.60 -2.87 7.12
N LEU A 560 -3.98 -2.49 5.89
CA LEU A 560 -3.97 -1.11 5.41
C LEU A 560 -5.37 -0.52 5.51
N TYR A 561 -5.50 0.49 6.35
CA TYR A 561 -6.71 1.26 6.60
C TYR A 561 -6.43 2.70 6.15
N TRP A 562 -6.93 3.05 4.96
CA TRP A 562 -6.71 4.36 4.37
C TRP A 562 -8.04 5.09 4.17
N PHE A 563 -8.19 6.23 4.81
CA PHE A 563 -9.39 7.06 4.78
C PHE A 563 -9.12 8.43 4.17
N GLY A 564 -10.05 8.94 3.35
CA GLY A 564 -9.97 10.26 2.74
C GLY A 564 -8.81 10.42 1.75
N ILE A 565 -8.89 9.74 0.60
CA ILE A 565 -7.89 9.85 -0.48
C ILE A 565 -8.43 10.82 -1.53
N ASN A 566 -7.73 11.94 -1.73
CA ASN A 566 -8.09 12.98 -2.69
C ASN A 566 -6.98 13.08 -3.72
N VAL A 567 -7.35 12.97 -4.99
CA VAL A 567 -6.38 12.96 -6.09
C VAL A 567 -6.88 13.84 -7.22
N LYS A 568 -5.95 14.53 -7.88
CA LYS A 568 -6.23 15.42 -9.02
C LYS A 568 -5.46 14.98 -10.25
N ASP A 569 -6.18 14.80 -11.36
CA ASP A 569 -5.65 14.49 -12.69
C ASP A 569 -4.84 13.18 -12.78
N ASN A 570 -5.36 12.09 -12.17
CA ASN A 570 -4.79 10.75 -12.28
C ASN A 570 -5.82 9.68 -12.69
N VAL A 571 -5.51 8.84 -13.69
CA VAL A 571 -6.47 7.84 -14.20
C VAL A 571 -6.72 6.77 -13.13
N ASN A 572 -5.62 6.19 -12.64
CA ASN A 572 -5.61 5.12 -11.67
C ASN A 572 -5.16 5.69 -10.33
N LEU A 573 -6.07 5.68 -9.37
CA LEU A 573 -5.83 6.17 -8.02
C LEU A 573 -4.94 5.18 -7.28
N ILE A 574 -5.35 3.91 -7.23
CA ILE A 574 -4.63 2.83 -6.56
C ILE A 574 -4.48 1.65 -7.52
N ASN A 575 -3.25 1.14 -7.64
CA ASN A 575 -2.94 -0.08 -8.38
C ASN A 575 -2.06 -1.03 -7.56
N ASN A 576 -2.00 -2.28 -8.01
CA ASN A 576 -1.09 -3.32 -7.55
C ASN A 576 -0.46 -3.98 -8.77
N ASN A 577 0.78 -3.64 -9.12
CA ASN A 577 1.56 -4.31 -10.18
C ASN A 577 0.74 -4.66 -11.45
N ASN A 578 0.10 -3.66 -12.06
CA ASN A 578 -0.80 -3.72 -13.24
C ASN A 578 -2.28 -4.02 -12.96
N VAL A 579 -2.66 -4.45 -11.76
CA VAL A 579 -4.06 -4.58 -11.37
C VAL A 579 -4.55 -3.22 -10.88
N ILE A 580 -5.46 -2.60 -11.64
CA ILE A 580 -6.10 -1.34 -11.26
C ILE A 580 -7.16 -1.63 -10.20
N LEU A 581 -7.01 -1.05 -9.01
CA LEU A 581 -7.88 -1.29 -7.87
C LEU A 581 -8.92 -0.19 -7.70
N VAL A 582 -8.53 1.06 -7.97
CA VAL A 582 -9.37 2.24 -7.80
C VAL A 582 -9.06 3.23 -8.93
N THR A 583 -10.10 3.78 -9.55
CA THR A 583 -10.00 4.74 -10.66
C THR A 583 -10.71 6.04 -10.33
N GLU A 584 -10.26 7.13 -10.97
CA GLU A 584 -10.91 8.44 -10.90
C GLU A 584 -12.38 8.37 -11.36
N ASN A 585 -12.65 7.67 -12.47
CA ASN A 585 -14.00 7.53 -13.03
C ASN A 585 -15.02 6.90 -12.07
N ASN A 586 -14.58 6.02 -11.17
CA ASN A 586 -15.47 5.40 -10.18
C ASN A 586 -15.65 6.26 -8.92
N ASN A 587 -14.85 7.31 -8.76
CA ASN A 587 -14.83 8.16 -7.58
C ASN A 587 -14.84 9.64 -7.95
N PRO A 588 -15.75 10.11 -8.83
CA PRO A 588 -15.80 11.52 -9.18
C PRO A 588 -15.96 12.37 -7.90
N GLY A 589 -15.20 13.45 -7.77
CA GLY A 589 -15.21 14.34 -6.60
C GLY A 589 -14.13 15.41 -6.73
N GLY A 590 -14.07 16.40 -5.85
CA GLY A 590 -13.15 17.54 -5.93
C GLY A 590 -13.41 18.50 -7.11
N SER A 591 -14.51 18.29 -7.86
CA SER A 591 -14.68 18.82 -9.22
C SER A 591 -14.91 20.33 -9.30
N GLY A 592 -15.44 20.96 -8.25
CA GLY A 592 -15.71 22.40 -8.31
C GLY A 592 -14.58 23.31 -7.80
N GLY A 593 -13.48 22.75 -7.28
CA GLY A 593 -12.26 23.52 -6.97
C GLY A 593 -11.09 23.25 -7.94
N PHE A 594 -11.06 22.10 -8.61
CA PHE A 594 -10.00 21.71 -9.54
C PHE A 594 -10.43 21.56 -11.02
N GLY A 595 -11.72 21.75 -11.34
CA GLY A 595 -12.28 21.46 -12.67
C GLY A 595 -12.76 20.01 -12.79
N ASN A 596 -13.04 19.52 -14.01
CA ASN A 596 -13.75 18.24 -14.24
C ASN A 596 -12.98 16.95 -13.85
N HIS A 597 -11.80 17.02 -13.23
CA HIS A 597 -10.85 15.89 -13.09
C HIS A 597 -10.26 15.78 -11.67
N GLY A 598 -11.12 15.49 -10.70
CA GLY A 598 -10.74 15.11 -9.34
C GLY A 598 -11.41 13.82 -8.92
N ALA A 599 -10.83 13.18 -7.89
CA ALA A 599 -11.45 12.04 -7.25
C ALA A 599 -11.26 12.01 -5.75
N VAL A 600 -12.28 11.47 -5.07
CA VAL A 600 -12.32 11.34 -3.60
C VAL A 600 -12.77 9.93 -3.23
N VAL A 601 -11.94 9.23 -2.47
CA VAL A 601 -12.23 7.90 -1.89
C VAL A 601 -12.36 8.05 -0.37
N GLY A 602 -13.50 7.66 0.17
CA GLY A 602 -13.75 7.70 1.62
C GLY A 602 -12.98 6.65 2.40
N ALA A 603 -12.92 5.42 1.89
CA ALA A 603 -12.17 4.34 2.53
C ALA A 603 -11.59 3.34 1.51
N PHE A 604 -10.33 2.95 1.70
CA PHE A 604 -9.69 1.82 1.05
C PHE A 604 -9.12 0.90 2.12
N LEU A 605 -9.78 -0.24 2.31
CA LEU A 605 -9.52 -1.17 3.40
C LEU A 605 -9.00 -2.50 2.85
N ARG A 606 -7.79 -2.87 3.27
CA ARG A 606 -7.11 -4.12 2.92
C ARG A 606 -6.75 -4.82 4.23
N ASP A 607 -7.63 -5.70 4.67
CA ASP A 607 -7.45 -6.46 5.91
C ASP A 607 -7.42 -7.97 5.62
N SER A 608 -6.50 -8.68 6.28
CA SER A 608 -6.44 -10.14 6.31
C SER A 608 -7.28 -10.75 7.44
N LEU A 609 -7.66 -9.96 8.47
CA LEU A 609 -8.49 -10.41 9.60
C LEU A 609 -9.97 -10.59 9.24
N LEU A 610 -10.42 -10.15 8.05
CA LEU A 610 -11.77 -10.39 7.55
C LEU A 610 -11.97 -11.76 6.88
N GLY A 611 -10.96 -12.65 6.91
CA GLY A 611 -11.14 -14.04 6.46
C GLY A 611 -11.53 -14.20 4.99
N VAL A 612 -11.25 -13.18 4.17
CA VAL A 612 -11.45 -13.21 2.73
C VAL A 612 -10.08 -12.99 2.11
N SER A 613 -9.50 -14.05 1.54
CA SER A 613 -8.42 -13.88 0.56
C SER A 613 -8.97 -13.06 -0.61
N PHE A 614 -8.15 -12.17 -1.16
CA PHE A 614 -8.40 -11.77 -2.55
C PHE A 614 -8.39 -13.04 -3.40
N PRO A 615 -9.16 -13.13 -4.49
CA PRO A 615 -8.84 -14.10 -5.54
C PRO A 615 -7.37 -13.85 -5.90
N GLY A 616 -6.52 -14.78 -5.48
CA GLY A 616 -5.07 -14.59 -5.40
C GLY A 616 -4.51 -14.31 -6.77
N GLN A 617 -3.44 -13.51 -6.81
CA GLN A 617 -2.56 -13.44 -7.97
C GLN A 617 -2.07 -14.85 -8.38
N TYR A 618 -1.99 -15.78 -7.41
CA TYR A 618 -1.55 -17.16 -7.57
C TYR A 618 -2.52 -18.15 -6.89
N GLU A 619 -2.73 -19.30 -7.53
CA GLU A 619 -3.60 -20.39 -7.06
C GLU A 619 -2.80 -21.60 -6.56
N GLN A 620 -3.34 -22.31 -5.58
CA GLN A 620 -2.77 -23.55 -5.08
C GLN A 620 -3.64 -24.75 -5.45
N ALA A 621 -3.03 -25.75 -6.09
CA ALA A 621 -3.66 -27.03 -6.43
C ALA A 621 -3.09 -28.18 -5.58
N VAL A 622 -3.91 -29.16 -5.21
CA VAL A 622 -3.44 -30.34 -4.45
C VAL A 622 -4.12 -31.61 -4.97
N TYR A 623 -3.35 -32.67 -5.20
CA TYR A 623 -3.87 -34.01 -5.48
C TYR A 623 -4.32 -34.72 -4.20
N TRP A 624 -5.43 -35.44 -4.27
CA TRP A 624 -6.02 -36.18 -3.13
C TRP A 624 -6.59 -37.52 -3.60
N GLY A 625 -6.46 -38.57 -2.80
CA GLY A 625 -7.16 -39.84 -2.99
C GLY A 625 -6.28 -41.08 -3.18
N GLN A 626 -4.95 -40.97 -3.05
CA GLN A 626 -4.00 -42.06 -3.28
C GLN A 626 -3.13 -42.40 -2.07
N ASN A 627 -3.26 -41.69 -0.94
CA ASN A 627 -2.41 -41.87 0.23
C ASN A 627 -3.22 -42.51 1.36
N GLU A 628 -2.81 -43.69 1.84
CA GLU A 628 -3.54 -44.44 2.88
C GLU A 628 -3.66 -43.71 4.23
N ALA A 629 -2.82 -42.68 4.47
CA ALA A 629 -2.82 -41.87 5.67
C ALA A 629 -3.55 -40.52 5.53
N GLU A 630 -4.08 -40.20 4.34
CA GLU A 630 -4.73 -38.90 4.11
C GLU A 630 -6.08 -38.77 4.82
N LYS A 631 -6.39 -37.57 5.30
CA LYS A 631 -7.71 -37.25 5.89
C LYS A 631 -8.80 -37.29 4.82
N SER A 632 -10.07 -37.29 5.25
CA SER A 632 -11.19 -37.14 4.32
C SER A 632 -11.08 -35.84 3.52
N LEU A 633 -11.57 -35.82 2.27
CA LEU A 633 -11.56 -34.65 1.40
C LEU A 633 -12.12 -33.40 2.11
N GLY A 634 -13.17 -33.57 2.92
CA GLY A 634 -13.80 -32.52 3.74
C GLY A 634 -12.85 -31.75 4.66
N ASN A 635 -11.73 -32.35 5.10
CA ASN A 635 -10.73 -31.68 5.92
C ASN A 635 -9.91 -30.67 5.11
N TYR A 636 -9.59 -31.01 3.86
CA TYR A 636 -8.86 -30.12 2.94
C TYR A 636 -9.77 -29.04 2.33
N CYS A 637 -11.09 -29.17 2.49
CA CYS A 637 -12.07 -28.16 2.11
C CYS A 637 -12.07 -26.91 2.99
N GLN A 638 -11.40 -26.91 4.14
CA GLN A 638 -11.39 -25.74 5.03
C GLN A 638 -10.61 -24.57 4.41
N SER A 639 -11.05 -23.33 4.68
CA SER A 639 -10.36 -22.13 4.19
C SER A 639 -8.95 -22.01 4.77
N SER A 640 -8.73 -22.48 6.00
CA SER A 640 -7.43 -22.48 6.67
C SER A 640 -6.36 -23.35 6.02
N GLN A 641 -6.73 -24.19 5.04
CA GLN A 641 -5.80 -25.06 4.31
C GLN A 641 -5.13 -24.32 3.14
N GLY A 642 -5.67 -23.17 2.70
CA GLY A 642 -5.07 -22.40 1.61
C GLY A 642 -5.21 -22.98 0.20
N ILE A 643 -5.92 -24.09 0.04
CA ILE A 643 -6.09 -24.78 -1.25
C ILE A 643 -7.20 -24.14 -2.11
N ASP A 644 -6.94 -23.86 -3.39
CA ASP A 644 -7.93 -23.32 -4.33
C ASP A 644 -8.54 -24.41 -5.23
N ILE A 645 -7.72 -25.41 -5.61
CA ILE A 645 -8.06 -26.49 -6.52
C ILE A 645 -7.72 -27.84 -5.87
N ILE A 646 -8.67 -28.76 -5.84
CA ILE A 646 -8.41 -30.14 -5.39
C ILE A 646 -8.64 -31.10 -6.55
N VAL A 647 -7.65 -31.94 -6.82
CA VAL A 647 -7.67 -32.92 -7.90
C VAL A 647 -7.86 -34.32 -7.32
N LEU A 648 -9.00 -34.95 -7.62
CA LEU A 648 -9.31 -36.30 -7.20
C LEU A 648 -8.53 -37.30 -8.08
N ALA A 649 -7.59 -38.01 -7.46
CA ALA A 649 -6.73 -39.02 -8.07
C ALA A 649 -7.16 -40.42 -7.60
N PHE A 650 -7.40 -41.43 -8.46
CA PHE A 650 -7.40 -41.44 -9.93
C PHE A 650 -8.43 -42.42 -10.53
N LEU A 651 -8.87 -42.12 -11.75
CA LEU A 651 -9.38 -43.12 -12.69
C LEU A 651 -8.23 -43.63 -13.57
N SER A 652 -7.60 -44.72 -13.13
CA SER A 652 -6.37 -45.27 -13.73
C SER A 652 -6.59 -46.30 -14.85
N THR A 653 -7.85 -46.73 -15.06
CA THR A 653 -8.24 -47.66 -16.13
C THR A 653 -9.33 -47.04 -17.01
N TYR A 654 -9.04 -46.88 -18.30
CA TYR A 654 -9.93 -46.27 -19.31
C TYR A 654 -9.46 -46.65 -20.73
N GLY A 655 -10.25 -46.33 -21.74
CA GLY A 655 -9.92 -46.61 -23.15
C GLY A 655 -10.10 -48.07 -23.55
N GLY A 656 -9.89 -48.37 -24.83
CA GLY A 656 -10.20 -49.68 -25.42
C GLY A 656 -11.68 -50.07 -25.28
N GLY A 657 -12.59 -49.09 -25.26
CA GLY A 657 -14.03 -49.31 -25.04
C GLY A 657 -14.43 -49.56 -23.57
N LYS A 658 -13.52 -49.41 -22.61
CA LYS A 658 -13.82 -49.51 -21.16
C LYS A 658 -14.23 -48.16 -20.58
N ALA A 659 -15.13 -48.18 -19.60
CA ALA A 659 -15.46 -47.01 -18.82
C ALA A 659 -14.26 -46.59 -17.92
N PRO A 660 -14.04 -45.29 -17.70
CA PRO A 660 -13.09 -44.80 -16.69
C PRO A 660 -13.41 -45.35 -15.30
N SER A 661 -12.41 -45.98 -14.67
CA SER A 661 -12.54 -46.69 -13.40
C SER A 661 -11.25 -46.60 -12.58
N GLY A 662 -11.36 -46.73 -11.25
CA GLY A 662 -10.27 -46.48 -10.32
C GLY A 662 -10.75 -46.22 -8.89
N THR A 663 -9.96 -45.47 -8.12
CA THR A 663 -10.24 -45.18 -6.70
C THR A 663 -9.95 -43.73 -6.36
N PHE A 664 -10.78 -43.12 -5.51
CA PHE A 664 -10.57 -41.81 -4.89
C PHE A 664 -10.66 -41.97 -3.37
N GLY A 665 -9.53 -42.23 -2.71
CA GLY A 665 -9.51 -42.71 -1.33
C GLY A 665 -10.34 -43.99 -1.19
N ASP A 666 -11.32 -43.98 -0.29
CA ASP A 666 -12.22 -45.13 -0.07
C ASP A 666 -13.29 -45.34 -1.17
N CYS A 667 -13.52 -44.35 -2.04
CA CYS A 667 -14.49 -44.46 -3.14
C CYS A 667 -13.91 -45.32 -4.27
N LYS A 668 -14.60 -46.42 -4.63
CA LYS A 668 -14.18 -47.35 -5.70
C LYS A 668 -15.15 -47.31 -6.87
N ILE A 669 -14.61 -47.09 -8.07
CA ILE A 669 -15.33 -47.11 -9.34
C ILE A 669 -14.97 -48.40 -10.09
N ASP A 670 -15.96 -49.25 -10.35
CA ASP A 670 -15.79 -50.52 -11.05
C ASP A 670 -15.56 -50.34 -12.56
N SER A 671 -15.20 -51.43 -13.25
CA SER A 671 -14.88 -51.41 -14.69
C SER A 671 -16.05 -51.04 -15.62
N ASN A 672 -17.27 -50.97 -15.09
CA ASN A 672 -18.46 -50.50 -15.81
C ASN A 672 -18.74 -49.02 -15.51
N GLY A 673 -17.97 -48.37 -14.64
CA GLY A 673 -18.14 -46.99 -14.19
C GLY A 673 -19.05 -46.83 -12.97
N ASN A 674 -19.49 -47.92 -12.32
CA ASN A 674 -20.37 -47.83 -11.15
C ASN A 674 -19.55 -47.69 -9.86
N GLY A 675 -20.06 -46.91 -8.91
CA GLY A 675 -19.52 -46.82 -7.55
C GLY A 675 -20.57 -46.22 -6.60
N ASP A 676 -20.48 -46.53 -5.31
CA ASP A 676 -21.23 -45.82 -4.26
C ASP A 676 -20.25 -44.92 -3.51
N CYS A 677 -20.25 -43.64 -3.90
CA CYS A 677 -19.31 -42.65 -3.40
C CYS A 677 -20.04 -41.50 -2.69
N SER A 678 -21.12 -41.83 -1.98
CA SER A 678 -21.98 -40.87 -1.29
C SER A 678 -21.24 -40.00 -0.27
N SER A 679 -20.29 -40.56 0.50
CA SER A 679 -19.45 -39.78 1.43
C SER A 679 -18.55 -38.79 0.71
N LEU A 680 -17.88 -39.23 -0.36
CA LEU A 680 -17.03 -38.35 -1.18
C LEU A 680 -17.86 -37.25 -1.86
N ALA A 681 -19.05 -37.57 -2.36
CA ALA A 681 -19.97 -36.61 -2.93
C ALA A 681 -20.40 -35.52 -1.92
N ALA A 682 -20.56 -35.87 -0.64
CA ALA A 682 -20.82 -34.88 0.41
C ALA A 682 -19.62 -33.95 0.65
N ASP A 683 -18.40 -34.49 0.64
CA ASP A 683 -17.18 -33.69 0.79
C ASP A 683 -16.92 -32.79 -0.43
N ILE A 684 -17.20 -33.25 -1.65
CA ILE A 684 -17.12 -32.43 -2.87
C ILE A 684 -18.05 -31.20 -2.74
N ARG A 685 -19.30 -31.40 -2.28
CA ARG A 685 -20.22 -30.29 -2.01
C ARG A 685 -19.66 -29.32 -0.96
N THR A 686 -19.01 -29.85 0.07
CA THR A 686 -18.37 -29.04 1.12
C THR A 686 -17.28 -28.17 0.51
N CYS A 687 -16.38 -28.74 -0.28
CA CYS A 687 -15.32 -28.02 -0.98
C CYS A 687 -15.86 -26.93 -1.92
N GLN A 688 -16.86 -27.26 -2.74
CA GLN A 688 -17.48 -26.30 -3.65
C GLN A 688 -18.20 -25.17 -2.90
N SER A 689 -18.86 -25.47 -1.77
CA SER A 689 -19.47 -24.46 -0.92
C SER A 689 -18.45 -23.53 -0.25
N ALA A 690 -17.22 -24.01 -0.06
CA ALA A 690 -16.07 -23.23 0.40
C ALA A 690 -15.36 -22.47 -0.74
N GLY A 691 -15.90 -22.50 -1.97
CA GLY A 691 -15.36 -21.79 -3.13
C GLY A 691 -14.22 -22.52 -3.87
N LYS A 692 -13.89 -23.76 -3.49
CA LYS A 692 -12.81 -24.54 -4.12
C LYS A 692 -13.30 -25.22 -5.40
N LYS A 693 -12.40 -25.32 -6.38
CA LYS A 693 -12.64 -26.10 -7.61
C LYS A 693 -12.24 -27.56 -7.34
N VAL A 694 -13.10 -28.50 -7.71
CA VAL A 694 -12.81 -29.94 -7.63
C VAL A 694 -12.70 -30.52 -9.03
N PHE A 695 -11.56 -31.13 -9.36
CA PHE A 695 -11.31 -31.81 -10.63
C PHE A 695 -11.23 -33.32 -10.44
N ILE A 696 -11.55 -34.09 -11.48
CA ILE A 696 -11.28 -35.55 -11.52
C ILE A 696 -10.10 -35.80 -12.44
N SER A 697 -9.11 -36.53 -11.96
CA SER A 697 -7.96 -36.93 -12.76
C SER A 697 -8.10 -38.33 -13.35
N ILE A 698 -7.76 -38.46 -14.64
CA ILE A 698 -7.48 -39.74 -15.30
C ILE A 698 -5.98 -39.93 -15.43
N GLY A 699 -5.52 -41.17 -15.24
CA GLY A 699 -4.10 -41.51 -15.35
C GLY A 699 -3.43 -41.78 -14.00
N GLY A 700 -2.31 -41.10 -13.74
CA GLY A 700 -1.33 -41.36 -12.69
C GLY A 700 -0.21 -42.31 -13.12
N GLY A 701 0.96 -42.27 -12.45
CA GLY A 701 2.13 -43.08 -12.80
C GLY A 701 1.93 -44.60 -12.81
N GLY A 702 0.89 -45.10 -12.11
CA GLY A 702 0.48 -46.51 -12.11
C GLY A 702 -0.62 -46.87 -13.11
N ALA A 703 -1.03 -45.96 -14.00
CA ALA A 703 -2.15 -46.17 -14.90
C ALA A 703 -1.93 -47.31 -15.89
N THR A 704 -3.02 -48.05 -16.17
CA THR A 704 -3.03 -49.10 -17.19
C THR A 704 -3.96 -48.78 -18.36
N GLY A 705 -4.80 -47.75 -18.21
CA GLY A 705 -5.66 -47.21 -19.27
C GLY A 705 -4.91 -46.29 -20.21
N PHE A 706 -5.27 -46.33 -21.49
CA PHE A 706 -4.84 -45.36 -22.50
C PHE A 706 -5.83 -45.36 -23.68
N VAL A 707 -5.89 -44.25 -24.42
CA VAL A 707 -6.78 -44.11 -25.58
C VAL A 707 -6.10 -44.59 -26.87
N THR A 708 -6.80 -45.45 -27.62
CA THR A 708 -6.23 -46.18 -28.77
C THR A 708 -6.52 -45.54 -30.13
N SER A 709 -7.55 -44.68 -30.20
CA SER A 709 -7.97 -43.99 -31.41
C SER A 709 -8.78 -42.74 -31.07
N GLN A 710 -9.07 -41.88 -32.06
CA GLN A 710 -9.99 -40.75 -31.88
C GLN A 710 -11.36 -41.21 -31.34
N ALA A 711 -11.95 -42.26 -31.90
CA ALA A 711 -13.26 -42.74 -31.46
C ALA A 711 -13.25 -43.22 -30.01
N ASP A 712 -12.17 -43.87 -29.60
CA ASP A 712 -11.96 -44.32 -28.21
C ASP A 712 -11.78 -43.12 -27.26
N ALA A 713 -10.97 -42.13 -27.64
CA ALA A 713 -10.78 -40.90 -26.90
C ALA A 713 -12.08 -40.09 -26.73
N GLU A 714 -12.88 -39.97 -27.79
CA GLU A 714 -14.20 -39.33 -27.72
C GLU A 714 -15.19 -40.13 -26.86
N GLY A 715 -15.10 -41.47 -26.84
CA GLY A 715 -15.90 -42.34 -25.98
C GLY A 715 -15.55 -42.17 -24.49
N VAL A 716 -14.27 -42.04 -24.17
CA VAL A 716 -13.81 -41.71 -22.82
C VAL A 716 -14.30 -40.32 -22.40
N ALA A 717 -14.13 -39.31 -23.25
CA ALA A 717 -14.64 -37.95 -22.98
C ALA A 717 -16.16 -37.92 -22.76
N TRP A 718 -16.91 -38.67 -23.57
CA TRP A 718 -18.35 -38.82 -23.38
C TRP A 718 -18.68 -39.43 -22.02
N THR A 719 -17.96 -40.46 -21.60
CA THR A 719 -18.22 -41.10 -20.30
C THR A 719 -17.90 -40.16 -19.15
N LEU A 720 -16.74 -39.49 -19.19
CA LEU A 720 -16.34 -38.50 -18.17
C LEU A 720 -17.35 -37.36 -18.01
N TRP A 721 -17.82 -36.80 -19.14
CA TRP A 721 -18.85 -35.76 -19.11
C TRP A 721 -20.15 -36.29 -18.48
N ASN A 722 -20.69 -37.40 -19.00
CA ASN A 722 -22.01 -37.86 -18.59
C ASN A 722 -22.05 -38.42 -17.16
N SER A 723 -20.93 -38.94 -16.65
CA SER A 723 -20.82 -39.45 -15.29
C SER A 723 -20.63 -38.36 -14.24
N TYR A 724 -19.96 -37.24 -14.57
CA TYR A 724 -19.45 -36.29 -13.57
C TYR A 724 -19.78 -34.81 -13.81
N ALA A 725 -20.36 -34.43 -14.97
CA ALA A 725 -20.88 -33.08 -15.19
C ALA A 725 -22.30 -32.91 -14.62
N ASN A 726 -22.86 -31.70 -14.68
CA ASN A 726 -24.18 -31.39 -14.16
C ASN A 726 -25.27 -32.32 -14.74
N PRO A 727 -25.99 -33.10 -13.89
CA PRO A 727 -26.93 -34.10 -14.34
C PRO A 727 -28.07 -33.55 -15.21
N SER A 728 -28.39 -32.25 -15.14
CA SER A 728 -29.45 -31.65 -15.95
C SER A 728 -29.12 -31.54 -17.43
N VAL A 729 -27.85 -31.71 -17.82
CA VAL A 729 -27.37 -31.57 -19.21
C VAL A 729 -26.72 -32.84 -19.75
N THR A 730 -26.74 -33.92 -18.97
CA THR A 730 -26.07 -35.18 -19.31
C THR A 730 -27.06 -36.31 -19.61
N SER A 731 -26.61 -37.30 -20.35
CA SER A 731 -27.33 -38.55 -20.62
C SER A 731 -27.42 -39.42 -19.37
N ASP A 732 -28.57 -40.02 -19.13
CA ASP A 732 -28.81 -41.03 -18.08
C ASP A 732 -28.24 -42.42 -18.42
N ALA A 733 -27.67 -42.58 -19.63
CA ALA A 733 -27.04 -43.82 -20.08
C ALA A 733 -25.65 -44.07 -19.46
N ALA A 734 -25.04 -43.09 -18.79
CA ALA A 734 -23.76 -43.24 -18.09
C ALA A 734 -23.99 -43.42 -16.57
N PRO A 735 -23.24 -44.30 -15.89
CA PRO A 735 -23.28 -44.39 -14.43
C PRO A 735 -22.87 -43.07 -13.77
N ARG A 736 -23.47 -42.76 -12.60
CA ARG A 736 -23.17 -41.54 -11.83
C ARG A 736 -22.75 -41.88 -10.40
N PRO A 737 -21.45 -42.15 -10.15
CA PRO A 737 -20.96 -42.56 -8.83
C PRO A 737 -21.18 -41.52 -7.73
N PHE A 738 -21.26 -40.23 -8.09
CA PHE A 738 -21.51 -39.12 -7.17
C PHE A 738 -22.98 -38.71 -7.10
N GLY A 739 -23.89 -39.48 -7.72
CA GLY A 739 -25.30 -39.14 -7.80
C GLY A 739 -25.53 -37.80 -8.50
N ASP A 740 -26.10 -36.84 -7.78
CA ASP A 740 -26.43 -35.52 -8.28
C ASP A 740 -25.26 -34.51 -8.20
N VAL A 741 -24.19 -34.84 -7.49
CA VAL A 741 -23.00 -34.00 -7.37
C VAL A 741 -22.19 -34.08 -8.66
N PHE A 742 -21.65 -32.95 -9.09
CA PHE A 742 -20.82 -32.82 -10.28
C PHE A 742 -19.58 -31.97 -9.99
N VAL A 743 -18.54 -32.18 -10.79
CA VAL A 743 -17.21 -31.58 -10.57
C VAL A 743 -17.02 -30.32 -11.40
N ASN A 744 -16.01 -29.51 -11.05
CA ASN A 744 -15.68 -28.28 -11.76
C ASN A 744 -14.79 -28.54 -12.99
N GLY A 745 -14.23 -29.73 -13.15
CA GLY A 745 -13.34 -29.99 -14.27
C GLY A 745 -12.74 -31.38 -14.29
N TRP A 746 -11.89 -31.60 -15.30
CA TRP A 746 -11.20 -32.85 -15.53
C TRP A 746 -9.72 -32.60 -15.74
N ASP A 747 -8.92 -33.40 -15.05
CA ASP A 747 -7.48 -33.40 -15.10
C ASP A 747 -6.96 -34.60 -15.90
N LEU A 748 -5.91 -34.38 -16.68
CA LEU A 748 -5.20 -35.44 -17.39
C LEU A 748 -3.80 -35.53 -16.78
N ASP A 749 -3.53 -36.59 -16.03
CA ASP A 749 -2.21 -36.89 -15.48
C ASP A 749 -1.63 -38.10 -16.22
N ILE A 750 -1.15 -37.86 -17.44
CA ILE A 750 -0.68 -38.92 -18.34
C ILE A 750 0.84 -38.98 -18.27
N GLU A 751 1.37 -40.02 -17.64
CA GLU A 751 2.81 -40.23 -17.45
C GLU A 751 3.39 -41.35 -18.34
N SER A 752 2.69 -41.66 -19.43
CA SER A 752 3.10 -42.68 -20.41
C SER A 752 2.86 -42.19 -21.84
N PRO A 753 3.77 -42.48 -22.79
CA PRO A 753 3.62 -42.05 -24.18
C PRO A 753 2.50 -42.80 -24.93
N ASN A 754 1.91 -43.83 -24.31
CA ASN A 754 0.85 -44.63 -24.90
C ASN A 754 -0.40 -43.78 -25.16
N GLY A 755 -0.79 -43.69 -26.44
CA GLY A 755 -1.98 -42.95 -26.84
C GLY A 755 -1.81 -41.43 -26.94
N ASN A 756 -0.58 -40.90 -26.79
CA ASN A 756 -0.28 -39.45 -26.83
C ASN A 756 -1.01 -38.72 -27.97
N SER A 757 -0.92 -39.25 -29.20
CA SER A 757 -1.54 -38.65 -30.40
C SER A 757 -3.07 -38.60 -30.42
N ASN A 758 -3.74 -39.21 -29.44
CA ASN A 758 -5.20 -39.30 -29.34
C ASN A 758 -5.79 -38.45 -28.21
N TYR A 759 -5.03 -38.02 -27.20
CA TYR A 759 -5.58 -37.28 -26.05
C TYR A 759 -6.15 -35.90 -26.43
N LYS A 760 -5.63 -35.26 -27.49
CA LYS A 760 -6.23 -34.03 -28.04
C LYS A 760 -7.71 -34.21 -28.42
N TYR A 761 -8.10 -35.38 -28.91
CA TYR A 761 -9.50 -35.66 -29.26
C TYR A 761 -10.37 -35.79 -28.02
N LEU A 762 -9.84 -36.37 -26.93
CA LEU A 762 -10.53 -36.43 -25.64
C LEU A 762 -10.79 -35.01 -25.13
N VAL A 763 -9.73 -34.18 -25.04
CA VAL A 763 -9.83 -32.80 -24.54
C VAL A 763 -10.78 -31.96 -25.39
N ASN A 764 -10.63 -31.99 -26.72
CA ASN A 764 -11.49 -31.23 -27.62
C ASN A 764 -12.95 -31.68 -27.55
N LYS A 765 -13.20 -32.99 -27.40
CA LYS A 765 -14.55 -33.53 -27.24
C LYS A 765 -15.18 -33.09 -25.93
N LEU A 766 -14.44 -33.19 -24.83
CA LEU A 766 -14.88 -32.80 -23.50
C LEU A 766 -15.20 -31.31 -23.44
N ARG A 767 -14.31 -30.47 -23.96
CA ARG A 767 -14.51 -29.02 -24.13
C ARG A 767 -15.76 -28.70 -24.95
N GLY A 768 -16.01 -29.49 -26.00
CA GLY A 768 -17.19 -29.36 -26.86
C GLY A 768 -18.53 -29.56 -26.14
N PHE A 769 -18.54 -30.20 -24.96
CA PHE A 769 -19.74 -30.31 -24.14
C PHE A 769 -20.00 -29.11 -23.26
N PHE A 770 -19.00 -28.28 -22.94
CA PHE A 770 -19.14 -27.19 -21.96
C PHE A 770 -20.27 -26.20 -22.34
N PRO A 771 -20.47 -25.82 -23.62
CA PRO A 771 -21.57 -24.94 -24.01
C PRO A 771 -22.97 -25.51 -23.75
N SER A 772 -23.12 -26.82 -23.51
CA SER A 772 -24.42 -27.43 -23.18
C SER A 772 -24.91 -27.07 -21.77
N ASP A 773 -24.03 -26.54 -20.92
CA ASP A 773 -24.35 -26.04 -19.58
C ASP A 773 -23.75 -24.67 -19.33
N SER A 774 -24.31 -23.66 -19.99
CA SER A 774 -23.89 -22.27 -19.83
C SER A 774 -24.07 -21.70 -18.41
N SER A 775 -24.74 -22.43 -17.50
CA SER A 775 -24.96 -21.99 -16.12
C SER A 775 -23.79 -22.32 -15.19
N ASN A 776 -22.87 -23.18 -15.62
CA ASN A 776 -21.70 -23.58 -14.86
C ASN A 776 -20.42 -23.38 -15.68
N THR A 777 -19.32 -23.08 -14.99
CA THR A 777 -17.99 -23.00 -15.59
C THR A 777 -17.25 -24.30 -15.35
N TYR A 778 -16.72 -24.88 -16.42
CA TYR A 778 -15.91 -26.11 -16.38
C TYR A 778 -14.48 -25.85 -16.83
N TYR A 779 -13.54 -26.63 -16.31
CA TYR A 779 -12.11 -26.50 -16.58
C TYR A 779 -11.50 -27.83 -17.05
N ILE A 780 -10.40 -27.74 -17.80
CA ILE A 780 -9.54 -28.87 -18.13
C ILE A 780 -8.12 -28.53 -17.68
N SER A 781 -7.53 -29.38 -16.86
CA SER A 781 -6.13 -29.31 -16.46
C SER A 781 -5.34 -30.48 -17.02
N GLY A 782 -4.02 -30.34 -17.04
CA GLY A 782 -3.10 -31.44 -17.32
C GLY A 782 -1.87 -31.36 -16.43
N ALA A 783 -1.27 -32.50 -16.11
CA ALA A 783 -0.07 -32.59 -15.27
C ALA A 783 1.12 -33.19 -16.03
N PRO A 784 1.66 -32.47 -17.04
CA PRO A 784 2.84 -32.92 -17.76
C PRO A 784 4.06 -33.01 -16.83
N GLN A 785 5.00 -33.89 -17.13
CA GLN A 785 6.32 -33.86 -16.49
C GLN A 785 7.19 -32.73 -17.08
N CYS A 786 8.18 -32.23 -16.34
CA CYS A 786 8.99 -31.10 -16.80
C CYS A 786 9.85 -31.30 -18.09
N PRO A 787 10.22 -32.51 -18.56
CA PRO A 787 11.09 -32.61 -19.74
C PRO A 787 10.46 -32.06 -21.02
N LEU A 788 11.22 -31.27 -21.78
CA LEU A 788 10.84 -30.79 -23.11
C LEU A 788 11.73 -31.42 -24.20
N PRO A 789 11.17 -31.92 -25.32
CA PRO A 789 9.73 -32.00 -25.62
C PRO A 789 9.00 -33.01 -24.72
N GLU A 790 7.80 -32.66 -24.28
CA GLU A 790 7.01 -33.49 -23.37
C GLU A 790 6.36 -34.66 -24.14
N LEU A 791 6.65 -35.89 -23.70
CA LEU A 791 6.42 -37.10 -24.50
C LEU A 791 5.04 -37.73 -24.31
N ASN A 792 4.31 -37.38 -23.25
CA ASN A 792 3.09 -38.08 -22.84
C ASN A 792 1.83 -37.31 -23.24
N MET A 793 1.85 -36.00 -23.05
CA MET A 793 0.77 -35.04 -23.20
C MET A 793 1.09 -33.91 -24.19
N GLY A 794 2.34 -33.76 -24.64
CA GLY A 794 2.76 -32.67 -25.54
C GLY A 794 1.84 -32.47 -26.75
N ASP A 795 1.43 -33.54 -27.45
CA ASP A 795 0.52 -33.43 -28.60
C ASP A 795 -0.87 -32.90 -28.19
N ALA A 796 -1.36 -33.26 -26.99
CA ALA A 796 -2.61 -32.74 -26.45
C ALA A 796 -2.50 -31.27 -26.05
N ILE A 797 -1.42 -30.88 -25.36
CA ILE A 797 -1.16 -29.49 -24.96
C ILE A 797 -1.07 -28.58 -26.18
N ASP A 798 -0.40 -29.05 -27.24
CA ASP A 798 -0.18 -28.27 -28.46
C ASP A 798 -1.46 -28.11 -29.30
N ASN A 799 -2.35 -29.11 -29.29
CA ASN A 799 -3.47 -29.20 -30.24
C ASN A 799 -4.87 -29.16 -29.58
N ALA A 800 -4.95 -29.00 -28.27
CA ALA A 800 -6.20 -28.83 -27.55
C ALA A 800 -6.06 -27.76 -26.46
N LYS A 801 -7.19 -27.19 -26.03
CA LYS A 801 -7.19 -26.10 -25.06
C LYS A 801 -7.16 -26.66 -23.64
N PHE A 802 -6.13 -26.35 -22.87
CA PHE A 802 -6.10 -26.49 -21.40
C PHE A 802 -6.30 -25.14 -20.71
N ASP A 803 -6.88 -25.16 -19.51
CA ASP A 803 -7.02 -23.96 -18.65
C ASP A 803 -5.90 -23.89 -17.60
N TYR A 804 -5.41 -25.04 -17.15
CA TYR A 804 -4.32 -25.18 -16.19
C TYR A 804 -3.31 -26.23 -16.66
N LEU A 805 -2.04 -25.99 -16.37
CA LEU A 805 -0.98 -26.99 -16.47
C LEU A 805 -0.26 -27.08 -15.12
N PHE A 806 -0.33 -28.25 -14.50
CA PHE A 806 0.31 -28.58 -13.23
C PHE A 806 1.64 -29.29 -13.52
N ILE A 807 2.63 -28.55 -14.00
CA ILE A 807 3.87 -29.13 -14.53
C ILE A 807 4.64 -29.78 -13.38
N GLN A 808 4.85 -31.09 -13.43
CA GLN A 808 5.52 -31.85 -12.39
C GLN A 808 7.03 -31.57 -12.44
N PHE A 809 7.49 -30.67 -11.58
CA PHE A 809 8.89 -30.29 -11.44
C PHE A 809 9.61 -31.16 -10.39
N TYR A 810 9.40 -32.47 -10.47
CA TYR A 810 10.04 -33.50 -9.65
C TYR A 810 10.20 -34.80 -10.46
N ASN A 811 10.94 -35.78 -9.92
CA ASN A 811 11.28 -37.06 -10.56
C ASN A 811 12.10 -36.98 -11.87
N ASN A 812 12.49 -35.77 -12.29
CA ASN A 812 13.20 -35.52 -13.55
C ASN A 812 14.32 -34.49 -13.35
N ASP A 813 15.31 -34.50 -14.26
CA ASP A 813 16.47 -33.61 -14.19
C ASP A 813 16.13 -32.12 -14.38
N CYS A 814 14.93 -31.76 -14.82
CA CYS A 814 14.45 -30.37 -14.91
C CYS A 814 13.68 -29.90 -13.66
N SER A 815 13.74 -30.66 -12.57
CA SER A 815 13.00 -30.39 -11.32
C SER A 815 13.32 -29.04 -10.68
N ALA A 816 12.40 -28.55 -9.84
CA ALA A 816 12.56 -27.33 -9.06
C ALA A 816 13.71 -27.43 -8.04
N TYR A 817 14.11 -28.65 -7.65
CA TYR A 817 15.30 -28.87 -6.84
C TYR A 817 16.58 -28.38 -7.53
N GLN A 818 16.71 -28.52 -8.85
CA GLN A 818 17.93 -28.12 -9.57
C GLN A 818 18.14 -26.60 -9.59
N PHE A 819 17.05 -25.83 -9.47
CA PHE A 819 17.10 -24.39 -9.27
C PHE A 819 17.75 -24.01 -7.93
N ILE A 820 17.41 -24.75 -6.87
CA ILE A 820 17.90 -24.46 -5.50
C ILE A 820 19.27 -25.11 -5.24
N ARG A 821 19.47 -26.34 -5.70
CA ARG A 821 20.61 -27.22 -5.39
C ARG A 821 21.06 -27.98 -6.66
N PRO A 822 21.78 -27.32 -7.60
CA PRO A 822 22.18 -27.96 -8.85
C PRO A 822 23.20 -29.10 -8.63
N ASP A 823 22.94 -30.27 -9.20
CA ASP A 823 23.80 -31.44 -9.09
C ASP A 823 25.00 -31.35 -10.08
N GLY A 824 26.21 -31.76 -9.64
CA GLY A 824 27.32 -32.07 -10.55
C GLY A 824 27.98 -30.88 -11.30
N GLY A 825 27.63 -29.63 -10.98
CA GLY A 825 28.24 -28.43 -11.59
C GLY A 825 27.82 -28.17 -13.03
N GLN A 826 26.81 -28.89 -13.53
CA GLN A 826 26.02 -28.45 -14.67
C GLN A 826 25.06 -27.38 -14.14
N GLY A 827 24.88 -26.26 -14.84
CA GLY A 827 24.05 -25.16 -14.36
C GLY A 827 22.59 -25.55 -14.13
N ASP A 828 21.79 -24.58 -13.67
CA ASP A 828 20.35 -24.74 -13.45
C ASP A 828 19.64 -25.33 -14.69
N SER A 829 18.99 -26.47 -14.50
CA SER A 829 18.20 -27.20 -15.51
C SER A 829 16.69 -27.05 -15.32
N PHE A 830 16.26 -26.24 -14.35
CA PHE A 830 14.86 -25.88 -14.16
C PHE A 830 14.39 -25.05 -15.37
N ASN A 831 13.36 -25.54 -16.06
CA ASN A 831 13.00 -25.08 -17.41
C ASN A 831 11.62 -24.42 -17.50
N PHE A 832 11.25 -23.64 -16.49
CA PHE A 832 9.94 -22.97 -16.43
C PHE A 832 9.73 -22.00 -17.61
N ASP A 833 10.77 -21.26 -18.01
CA ASP A 833 10.71 -20.30 -19.11
C ASP A 833 10.51 -20.97 -20.48
N GLU A 834 11.14 -22.13 -20.68
CA GLU A 834 10.93 -22.93 -21.88
C GLU A 834 9.50 -23.47 -21.94
N TRP A 835 8.93 -23.85 -20.80
CA TRP A 835 7.53 -24.25 -20.69
C TRP A 835 6.58 -23.10 -21.04
N GLU A 836 6.80 -21.91 -20.48
CA GLU A 836 6.02 -20.72 -20.81
C GLU A 836 6.07 -20.42 -22.32
N THR A 837 7.28 -20.43 -22.89
CA THR A 837 7.49 -20.22 -24.32
C THR A 837 6.76 -21.28 -25.16
N SER A 838 6.88 -22.55 -24.79
CA SER A 838 6.25 -23.67 -25.51
C SER A 838 4.73 -23.58 -25.51
N VAL A 839 4.12 -23.34 -24.34
CA VAL A 839 2.66 -23.28 -24.19
C VAL A 839 2.07 -22.06 -24.91
N SER A 840 2.76 -20.92 -24.85
CA SER A 840 2.29 -19.69 -25.49
C SER A 840 2.22 -19.79 -27.03
N ALA A 841 2.96 -20.73 -27.63
CA ALA A 841 3.02 -20.90 -29.08
C ALA A 841 1.88 -21.77 -29.67
N HIS A 842 1.06 -22.41 -28.83
CA HIS A 842 0.13 -23.46 -29.26
C HIS A 842 -1.31 -23.30 -28.74
N ALA A 843 -2.16 -24.32 -28.90
CA ALA A 843 -3.59 -24.26 -28.58
C ALA A 843 -3.88 -23.95 -27.10
N SER A 844 -2.98 -24.33 -26.20
CA SER A 844 -3.06 -24.04 -24.76
C SER A 844 -2.54 -22.66 -24.36
N ALA A 845 -2.25 -21.76 -25.32
CA ALA A 845 -1.84 -20.39 -25.00
C ALA A 845 -2.82 -19.72 -24.01
N GLY A 846 -2.29 -19.18 -22.91
CA GLY A 846 -3.08 -18.59 -21.82
C GLY A 846 -3.57 -19.58 -20.76
N ALA A 847 -3.14 -20.85 -20.80
CA ALA A 847 -3.27 -21.75 -19.65
C ALA A 847 -2.46 -21.21 -18.47
N LYS A 848 -2.99 -21.38 -17.25
CA LYS A 848 -2.29 -21.04 -16.01
C LYS A 848 -1.26 -22.12 -15.70
N LEU A 849 0.02 -21.73 -15.56
CA LEU A 849 1.10 -22.66 -15.27
C LEU A 849 1.38 -22.69 -13.77
N LEU A 850 1.19 -23.84 -13.15
CA LEU A 850 1.52 -24.07 -11.75
C LEU A 850 2.75 -24.97 -11.67
N VAL A 851 3.66 -24.63 -10.76
CA VAL A 851 4.84 -25.46 -10.46
C VAL A 851 4.42 -26.60 -9.54
N GLY A 852 4.47 -27.83 -10.06
CA GLY A 852 4.21 -29.05 -9.30
C GLY A 852 5.39 -29.43 -8.43
N LEU A 853 5.14 -29.62 -7.13
CA LEU A 853 6.14 -29.98 -6.12
C LEU A 853 5.67 -31.19 -5.30
N PRO A 854 6.59 -32.05 -4.83
CA PRO A 854 6.27 -33.05 -3.83
C PRO A 854 6.02 -32.36 -2.48
N ALA A 855 4.98 -32.78 -1.76
CA ALA A 855 4.56 -32.17 -0.49
C ALA A 855 5.37 -32.68 0.73
N SER A 856 6.20 -33.71 0.54
CA SER A 856 7.09 -34.25 1.56
C SER A 856 8.26 -34.99 0.91
N THR A 857 9.23 -35.41 1.72
CA THR A 857 10.36 -36.24 1.27
C THR A 857 9.95 -37.65 0.79
N SER A 858 8.73 -38.09 1.06
CA SER A 858 8.19 -39.39 0.60
C SER A 858 7.25 -39.27 -0.61
N ALA A 859 7.02 -38.06 -1.11
CA ALA A 859 6.09 -37.80 -2.20
C ALA A 859 6.75 -37.77 -3.59
N SER A 860 7.97 -38.30 -3.70
CA SER A 860 8.72 -38.39 -4.96
C SER A 860 9.61 -39.63 -4.96
N ASP A 861 10.16 -39.99 -6.12
CA ASP A 861 11.03 -41.16 -6.28
C ASP A 861 12.33 -41.04 -5.47
N ASP A 862 12.75 -39.80 -5.19
CA ASP A 862 13.89 -39.46 -4.35
C ASP A 862 13.52 -38.27 -3.43
N ALA A 863 13.90 -38.36 -2.17
CA ALA A 863 13.67 -37.32 -1.16
C ALA A 863 14.29 -35.97 -1.52
N LYS A 864 15.30 -35.94 -2.40
CA LYS A 864 15.96 -34.71 -2.83
C LYS A 864 15.02 -33.72 -3.54
N PHE A 865 13.95 -34.20 -4.17
CA PHE A 865 13.04 -33.33 -4.92
C PHE A 865 12.13 -32.48 -4.02
N PHE A 866 12.04 -32.81 -2.74
CA PHE A 866 11.35 -31.98 -1.75
C PHE A 866 12.14 -30.71 -1.42
N LEU A 867 11.45 -29.58 -1.43
CA LEU A 867 11.99 -28.29 -1.03
C LEU A 867 11.56 -28.01 0.41
N SER A 868 12.48 -27.55 1.25
CA SER A 868 12.08 -27.04 2.57
C SER A 868 11.28 -25.74 2.43
N PRO A 869 10.53 -25.29 3.45
CA PRO A 869 9.80 -24.01 3.39
C PRO A 869 10.67 -22.79 3.02
N SER A 870 11.93 -22.76 3.45
CA SER A 870 12.88 -21.71 3.05
C SER A 870 13.28 -21.76 1.58
N GLU A 871 13.35 -22.95 1.01
CA GLU A 871 13.71 -23.18 -0.39
C GLU A 871 12.52 -22.95 -1.31
N LEU A 872 11.34 -23.36 -0.87
CA LEU A 872 10.06 -22.98 -1.46
C LEU A 872 9.93 -21.47 -1.55
N THR A 873 10.25 -20.73 -0.48
CA THR A 873 10.28 -19.26 -0.49
C THR A 873 11.22 -18.74 -1.59
N SER A 874 12.43 -19.29 -1.67
CA SER A 874 13.43 -18.88 -2.67
C SER A 874 12.98 -19.17 -4.12
N LEU A 875 12.29 -20.29 -4.34
CA LEU A 875 11.72 -20.66 -5.64
C LEU A 875 10.56 -19.74 -6.03
N VAL A 876 9.62 -19.50 -5.11
CA VAL A 876 8.45 -18.64 -5.39
C VAL A 876 8.90 -17.20 -5.63
N ASP A 877 9.83 -16.69 -4.84
CA ASP A 877 10.39 -15.35 -5.02
C ASP A 877 10.97 -15.15 -6.43
N SER A 878 11.68 -16.14 -6.97
CA SER A 878 12.22 -16.05 -8.34
C SER A 878 11.11 -16.03 -9.38
N LEU A 879 10.10 -16.89 -9.22
CA LEU A 879 8.99 -17.07 -10.15
C LEU A 879 7.95 -15.95 -10.13
N THR A 880 7.81 -15.19 -9.04
CA THR A 880 6.83 -14.09 -8.96
C THR A 880 7.05 -12.98 -10.00
N SER A 881 8.27 -12.91 -10.55
CA SER A 881 8.62 -12.00 -11.64
C SER A 881 8.26 -12.51 -13.05
N HIS A 882 7.89 -13.80 -13.18
CA HIS A 882 7.57 -14.44 -14.46
C HIS A 882 6.07 -14.33 -14.79
N PRO A 883 5.69 -13.77 -15.96
CA PRO A 883 4.30 -13.54 -16.31
C PRO A 883 3.47 -14.82 -16.51
N GLY A 884 4.11 -15.96 -16.81
CA GLY A 884 3.46 -17.26 -16.93
C GLY A 884 3.18 -17.99 -15.61
N PHE A 885 3.78 -17.55 -14.50
CA PHE A 885 3.62 -18.21 -13.20
C PHE A 885 2.25 -17.92 -12.58
N ALA A 886 1.50 -18.98 -12.27
CA ALA A 886 0.15 -18.91 -11.76
C ALA A 886 -0.04 -19.60 -10.40
N GLY A 887 1.02 -20.16 -9.81
CA GLY A 887 1.02 -20.72 -8.45
C GLY A 887 1.66 -22.10 -8.35
N VAL A 888 1.26 -22.88 -7.34
CA VAL A 888 1.93 -24.15 -6.97
C VAL A 888 0.93 -25.30 -6.93
N MET A 889 1.32 -26.45 -7.46
CA MET A 889 0.58 -27.71 -7.32
C MET A 889 1.34 -28.64 -6.37
N LEU A 890 0.64 -29.35 -5.49
CA LEU A 890 1.22 -30.34 -4.58
C LEU A 890 0.77 -31.76 -4.88
N TRP A 891 1.77 -32.63 -4.98
CA TRP A 891 1.62 -34.08 -4.87
C TRP A 891 2.12 -34.48 -3.47
N ASP A 892 1.28 -34.79 -2.49
CA ASP A 892 -0.19 -34.82 -2.44
C ASP A 892 -0.69 -34.37 -1.05
N ALA A 893 -2.01 -34.31 -0.86
CA ALA A 893 -2.65 -33.85 0.37
C ALA A 893 -2.23 -34.64 1.62
N GLY A 894 -2.15 -35.98 1.52
CA GLY A 894 -1.75 -36.81 2.66
C GLY A 894 -0.27 -36.62 3.02
N ASN A 895 0.59 -36.42 2.02
CA ASN A 895 2.00 -36.13 2.24
C ASN A 895 2.22 -34.75 2.87
N SER A 896 1.36 -33.77 2.55
CA SER A 896 1.38 -32.43 3.16
C SER A 896 1.26 -32.43 4.69
N ASP A 897 0.58 -33.45 5.24
CA ASP A 897 0.31 -33.60 6.67
C ASP A 897 1.48 -34.22 7.47
N LEU A 898 2.49 -34.80 6.82
CA LEU A 898 3.46 -35.68 7.48
C LEU A 898 4.46 -34.95 8.39
N ASP A 899 4.87 -33.74 8.02
CA ASP A 899 5.93 -33.00 8.69
C ASP A 899 5.53 -31.52 8.90
N PRO A 900 4.62 -31.21 9.84
CA PRO A 900 4.17 -29.84 10.05
C PRO A 900 5.30 -28.97 10.60
N ASN A 901 5.51 -27.81 9.99
CA ASN A 901 6.46 -26.79 10.42
C ASN A 901 5.70 -25.69 11.17
N ASP A 902 6.08 -25.44 12.43
CA ASP A 902 5.39 -24.51 13.35
C ASP A 902 3.85 -24.66 13.41
N GLY A 903 3.36 -25.89 13.21
CA GLY A 903 1.94 -26.23 13.26
C GLY A 903 1.20 -26.10 11.92
N CYS A 904 1.91 -25.75 10.85
CA CYS A 904 1.39 -25.67 9.49
C CYS A 904 1.76 -26.91 8.65
N GLY A 905 0.79 -27.48 7.95
CA GLY A 905 1.05 -28.46 6.89
C GLY A 905 1.72 -27.80 5.67
N TYR A 906 2.32 -28.59 4.79
CA TYR A 906 3.08 -28.04 3.67
C TYR A 906 2.22 -27.27 2.65
N ASP A 907 0.94 -27.60 2.55
CA ASP A 907 -0.07 -26.86 1.80
C ASP A 907 -0.33 -25.48 2.41
N GLN A 908 -0.31 -25.37 3.73
CA GLN A 908 -0.42 -24.09 4.42
C GLN A 908 0.87 -23.27 4.25
N GLU A 909 2.04 -23.92 4.28
CA GLU A 909 3.33 -23.28 3.98
C GLU A 909 3.34 -22.66 2.57
N VAL A 910 2.90 -23.43 1.57
CA VAL A 910 2.77 -22.96 0.19
C VAL A 910 1.80 -21.79 0.09
N ARG A 911 0.65 -21.85 0.76
CA ARG A 911 -0.28 -20.72 0.80
C ARG A 911 0.38 -19.48 1.39
N SER A 912 1.05 -19.62 2.53
CA SER A 912 1.72 -18.51 3.20
C SER A 912 2.78 -17.90 2.31
N VAL A 913 3.61 -18.72 1.66
CA VAL A 913 4.65 -18.23 0.73
C VAL A 913 4.03 -17.51 -0.47
N LEU A 914 2.96 -18.05 -1.07
CA LEU A 914 2.27 -17.41 -2.21
C LEU A 914 1.60 -16.08 -1.82
N ASP A 915 1.13 -15.94 -0.58
CA ASP A 915 0.46 -14.73 -0.09
C ASP A 915 1.42 -13.68 0.46
N THR A 916 2.50 -14.12 1.11
CA THR A 916 3.32 -13.26 1.97
C THR A 916 4.79 -13.21 1.55
N GLY A 917 5.26 -14.12 0.69
CA GLY A 917 6.68 -14.34 0.43
C GLY A 917 7.43 -15.00 1.60
N HIS A 918 6.71 -15.53 2.60
CA HIS A 918 7.29 -16.17 3.77
C HIS A 918 6.54 -17.47 4.12
N ALA A 919 7.31 -18.46 4.56
CA ALA A 919 6.79 -19.64 5.26
C ALA A 919 6.02 -19.24 6.52
N CYS A 920 5.14 -20.12 7.00
CA CYS A 920 4.22 -19.89 8.12
C CYS A 920 4.89 -19.55 9.45
#